data_AF-A0AAN6SQX2-F1
#
_entry.id   AF-A0AAN6SQX2-F1
#
_cell.length_a   1.000
_cell.length_b   1.000
_cell.length_c   1.000
_cell.angle_alpha   90.00
_cell.angle_beta   90.00
_cell.angle_gamma   90.00
#
_symmetry.space_group_name_H-M   'P 1'
#
loop_
_entity.id
_entity.type
_entity.pdbx_description
1 polymer ?
#
loop_
_entity_poly.entity_id
_entity_poly.type
_entity_poly.pdbx_seq_one_letter_code
_entity_poly.pdbx_strand_id
1 'polypeptide(L)'
;DDGRVEIDCESKLARAISLMYRHPPGYVEKQIVEEPEPEYEPAPPPYEEVPGLRPEYPRLNVLIQVVGSRGDVQPFIALGNEIQKLGFRVRLATHDLFEKFVRDSGLEFYPIGGDPAALMAYMVKNPGLIPSFESLQAGEIQQKQDMVEEMLEGFWYSCFRPDTATGAPFVADAIIANPPAFAPVHCAEALGIPVHIMFTMPWTSTSAFPHPLANLSNSSGNQSVANYASYAIVEYLTWQGLGGIINKWRGSLDLEDVAMFDGPLLAERLRIPHTYCWSPALVPKPADWGAHIDVCGFFFRNAPSYSPPDDLAHFLSAGPKPVYIGFGSIVLDDPQGAIRTILDAVRIAGVRAIISKGWSHLAGPASEDVYWIGDCPHEWLFTHVAAVVHHGGAGTTACGLKNGVPTMVVPFFGDQPFWGEMVANAGAGPMPVPFKQLNAQKLADGIASCLTPQAKAAAQSIAEQMNSEQGAQAAAQSWLRQLPAKQRLRCDLLPSQPAAWVYKKGKKPVKLSKMAAEELVSRKTVNAKYLELYHTKPISIEVTRWDPISGGASAVMATAVDMTDSITGMVTKPVDEYRHEQRRRERERKRDLSSSQQNSHHDLPKTDGGGRASSPSPSHASSGLTTTPSTTTTTSDPNKPKQRSMAGTVAGASAKSIGMIGPIAAKGMLVDIPLAITEGLKTVPGHFGTKVRNHGPVTDAKSGAAVAGKTFAFGFVDGLSDLVMEPVRGASSGGAVGAVKGVGKGAVSLVAKSGAGMFGLFAYPSAGIAKSIRTAVHSGTRKVVAKAKHAEGEWLLLGGGLPPGVRGEDLVGRFLLLRKGKRGREGPRL
;
A
#
# COMPACT_ATOMS: atom_id res chain seq x y z
N ASP A 1 -24.44 10.04 -10.68
CA ASP A 1 -25.39 10.89 -9.91
C ASP A 1 -25.47 10.69 -8.40
N ASP A 2 -24.89 9.62 -7.86
CA ASP A 2 -24.79 9.28 -6.43
C ASP A 2 -23.34 9.32 -5.90
N GLY A 3 -22.41 9.81 -6.72
CA GLY A 3 -21.00 10.00 -6.36
C GLY A 3 -20.08 8.80 -6.55
N ARG A 4 -20.65 7.63 -6.80
CA ARG A 4 -19.88 6.47 -7.21
C ARG A 4 -19.29 6.71 -8.60
N VAL A 5 -18.13 6.14 -8.87
CA VAL A 5 -17.46 6.23 -10.17
C VAL A 5 -18.22 5.36 -11.16
N GLU A 6 -18.72 5.96 -12.25
CA GLU A 6 -19.27 5.22 -13.38
C GLU A 6 -18.14 4.46 -14.11
N ILE A 7 -18.17 3.14 -14.05
CA ILE A 7 -17.22 2.24 -14.71
C ILE A 7 -17.97 1.45 -15.78
N ASP A 8 -17.85 1.91 -17.02
CA ASP A 8 -18.13 1.07 -18.20
C ASP A 8 -17.05 -0.01 -18.32
N CYS A 9 -17.44 -1.27 -18.13
CA CYS A 9 -16.55 -2.42 -18.18
C CYS A 9 -15.99 -2.68 -19.60
N GLU A 10 -16.63 -2.18 -20.66
CA GLU A 10 -16.14 -2.28 -22.04
C GLU A 10 -15.18 -1.16 -22.44
N SER A 11 -15.04 -0.12 -21.61
CA SER A 11 -14.18 1.03 -21.87
C SER A 11 -12.70 0.64 -22.04
N LYS A 12 -11.95 1.43 -22.82
CA LYS A 12 -10.51 1.19 -23.03
C LYS A 12 -9.73 1.17 -21.71
N LEU A 13 -10.10 2.01 -20.74
CA LEU A 13 -9.46 2.08 -19.43
C LEU A 13 -9.78 0.83 -18.58
N ALA A 14 -11.05 0.45 -18.47
CA ALA A 14 -11.44 -0.77 -17.74
C ALA A 14 -10.84 -2.04 -18.36
N ARG A 15 -10.74 -2.11 -19.69
CA ARG A 15 -10.10 -3.23 -20.41
C ARG A 15 -8.58 -3.26 -20.24
N ALA A 16 -7.91 -2.11 -20.18
CA ALA A 16 -6.48 -2.05 -19.89
C ALA A 16 -6.17 -2.40 -18.43
N ILE A 17 -6.91 -1.83 -17.47
CA ILE A 17 -6.74 -2.10 -16.04
C ILE A 17 -7.09 -3.56 -15.72
N SER A 18 -8.24 -4.07 -16.19
CA SER A 18 -8.57 -5.48 -16.00
C SER A 18 -7.56 -6.42 -16.64
N LEU A 19 -6.89 -6.06 -17.75
CA LEU A 19 -5.78 -6.84 -18.32
C LEU A 19 -4.54 -6.90 -17.40
N MET A 20 -4.24 -5.83 -16.66
CA MET A 20 -3.15 -5.83 -15.67
C MET A 20 -3.49 -6.62 -14.40
N TYR A 21 -4.77 -6.69 -14.03
CA TYR A 21 -5.25 -7.33 -12.80
C TYR A 21 -6.20 -8.53 -13.08
N ARG A 22 -5.90 -9.39 -14.08
CA ARG A 22 -6.75 -10.56 -14.38
C ARG A 22 -6.62 -11.67 -13.34
N HIS A 23 -7.74 -11.89 -12.64
CA HIS A 23 -7.97 -12.90 -11.61
C HIS A 23 -7.18 -12.69 -10.30
N PRO A 24 -7.76 -13.10 -9.15
CA PRO A 24 -7.07 -13.01 -7.88
C PRO A 24 -5.80 -13.89 -7.87
N PRO A 25 -4.78 -13.52 -7.07
CA PRO A 25 -3.50 -14.21 -6.99
C PRO A 25 -3.57 -15.55 -6.22
N GLY A 26 -4.42 -16.48 -6.68
CA GLY A 26 -4.23 -17.89 -6.39
C GLY A 26 -2.80 -18.29 -6.76
N TYR A 27 -2.06 -18.87 -5.82
CA TYR A 27 -0.62 -19.20 -5.87
C TYR A 27 0.42 -18.10 -5.54
N VAL A 28 0.07 -16.92 -5.02
CA VAL A 28 1.08 -16.06 -4.33
C VAL A 28 1.46 -16.60 -2.94
N GLU A 29 0.75 -17.60 -2.44
CA GLU A 29 1.06 -18.36 -1.22
C GLU A 29 2.33 -19.25 -1.32
N LYS A 30 3.02 -19.28 -2.48
CA LYS A 30 4.30 -19.99 -2.66
C LYS A 30 5.38 -19.13 -3.35
N GLN A 31 5.40 -17.82 -3.09
CA GLN A 31 6.41 -16.88 -3.63
C GLN A 31 6.99 -15.89 -2.60
N ILE A 32 7.33 -16.38 -1.40
CA ILE A 32 8.41 -15.79 -0.60
C ILE A 32 9.52 -16.85 -0.50
N VAL A 33 10.78 -16.43 -0.52
CA VAL A 33 11.94 -17.31 -0.25
C VAL A 33 11.90 -17.73 1.21
N GLU A 34 12.50 -18.88 1.55
CA GLU A 34 12.70 -19.35 2.92
C GLU A 34 13.54 -18.37 3.78
N GLU A 35 12.94 -17.26 4.20
CA GLU A 35 13.06 -16.89 5.60
C GLU A 35 12.36 -18.00 6.41
N PRO A 36 12.92 -18.46 7.54
CA PRO A 36 12.22 -19.44 8.36
C PRO A 36 10.87 -18.86 8.77
N GLU A 37 9.81 -19.65 8.63
CA GLU A 37 8.49 -19.22 9.08
C GLU A 37 8.59 -18.74 10.55
N PRO A 38 7.94 -17.62 10.92
CA PRO A 38 7.70 -17.39 12.33
C PRO A 38 6.95 -18.62 12.84
N GLU A 39 7.44 -19.27 13.90
CA GLU A 39 6.79 -20.44 14.48
C GLU A 39 5.34 -20.08 14.81
N TYR A 40 4.41 -20.52 13.95
CA TYR A 40 2.99 -20.35 14.17
C TYR A 40 2.62 -21.27 15.34
N GLU A 41 2.60 -20.69 16.54
CA GLU A 41 1.93 -21.28 17.69
C GLU A 41 0.53 -21.70 17.21
N PRO A 42 0.15 -22.99 17.31
CA PRO A 42 -1.12 -23.46 16.78
C PRO A 42 -2.25 -22.70 17.47
N ALA A 43 -3.32 -22.40 16.72
CA ALA A 43 -4.44 -21.60 17.21
C ALA A 43 -4.90 -22.13 18.59
N PRO A 44 -4.92 -21.28 19.63
CA PRO A 44 -5.26 -21.72 20.97
C PRO A 44 -6.68 -22.30 21.00
N PRO A 45 -6.97 -23.26 21.89
CA PRO A 45 -8.32 -23.79 22.07
C PRO A 45 -9.30 -22.68 22.50
N PRO A 46 -10.62 -22.93 22.42
CA PRO A 46 -11.63 -21.98 22.86
C PRO A 46 -11.34 -21.42 24.27
N TYR A 47 -11.52 -20.12 24.37
CA TYR A 47 -11.24 -19.23 25.49
C TYR A 47 -11.77 -19.74 26.85
N GLU A 48 -10.85 -20.15 27.73
CA GLU A 48 -11.02 -20.01 29.18
C GLU A 48 -10.49 -18.63 29.60
N GLU A 49 -11.24 -17.92 30.46
CA GLU A 49 -10.76 -16.66 31.03
C GLU A 49 -9.66 -16.94 32.05
N VAL A 50 -8.43 -16.45 31.80
CA VAL A 50 -7.30 -16.56 32.72
C VAL A 50 -6.97 -15.19 33.33
N PRO A 51 -7.36 -14.91 34.60
CA PRO A 51 -7.02 -13.67 35.26
C PRO A 51 -5.52 -13.54 35.52
N GLY A 52 -4.92 -12.40 35.15
CA GLY A 52 -3.53 -12.05 35.54
C GLY A 52 -2.49 -11.96 34.43
N LEU A 53 -2.90 -11.83 33.16
CA LEU A 53 -1.98 -11.62 32.02
C LEU A 53 -1.07 -10.39 32.19
N ARG A 54 0.19 -10.63 32.57
CA ARG A 54 1.30 -9.72 32.22
C ARG A 54 1.39 -9.69 30.69
N PRO A 55 1.45 -8.51 30.03
CA PRO A 55 1.32 -8.45 28.58
C PRO A 55 2.48 -9.19 27.89
N GLU A 56 2.13 -10.04 26.93
CA GLU A 56 3.11 -10.79 26.14
C GLU A 56 3.90 -9.90 25.16
N TYR A 57 3.43 -8.67 24.96
CA TYR A 57 4.02 -7.64 24.12
C TYR A 57 4.62 -6.55 25.03
N PRO A 58 5.68 -5.85 24.60
CA PRO A 58 6.14 -4.66 25.32
C PRO A 58 5.04 -3.58 25.29
N ARG A 59 5.04 -2.66 26.26
CA ARG A 59 4.06 -1.57 26.34
C ARG A 59 4.27 -0.57 25.19
N LEU A 60 3.61 -0.81 24.06
CA LEU A 60 3.60 0.05 22.88
C LEU A 60 2.80 1.33 23.11
N ASN A 61 3.25 2.41 22.46
CA ASN A 61 2.39 3.53 22.08
C ASN A 61 1.67 3.19 20.77
N VAL A 62 0.35 3.12 20.80
CA VAL A 62 -0.51 2.85 19.65
C VAL A 62 -1.19 4.15 19.22
N LEU A 63 -0.99 4.53 17.96
CA LEU A 63 -1.66 5.66 17.35
C LEU A 63 -2.80 5.17 16.45
N ILE A 64 -3.99 5.73 16.62
CA ILE A 64 -5.16 5.46 15.79
C ILE A 64 -5.43 6.71 14.95
N GLN A 65 -5.43 6.62 13.62
CA GLN A 65 -5.59 7.75 12.69
C GLN A 65 -6.92 7.62 11.92
N VAL A 66 -7.83 8.58 12.09
CA VAL A 66 -9.19 8.51 11.53
C VAL A 66 -9.60 9.82 10.87
N VAL A 67 -9.92 9.78 9.58
CA VAL A 67 -10.71 10.84 8.89
C VAL A 67 -12.16 10.40 8.82
N GLY A 68 -13.11 11.30 9.06
CA GLY A 68 -14.52 11.04 8.79
C GLY A 68 -15.51 11.64 9.78
N SER A 69 -16.70 11.05 9.80
CA SER A 69 -17.84 11.45 10.62
C SER A 69 -17.79 10.84 12.03
N ARG A 70 -18.79 11.15 12.86
CA ARG A 70 -19.01 10.45 14.14
C ARG A 70 -19.19 8.93 13.95
N GLY A 71 -19.76 8.51 12.81
CA GLY A 71 -19.93 7.10 12.46
C GLY A 71 -18.61 6.36 12.21
N ASP A 72 -17.57 7.09 11.83
CA ASP A 72 -16.21 6.57 11.63
C ASP A 72 -15.42 6.59 12.95
N VAL A 73 -15.45 7.71 13.69
CA VAL A 73 -14.68 7.89 14.94
C VAL A 73 -15.18 7.00 16.08
N GLN A 74 -16.50 6.79 16.22
CA GLN A 74 -17.08 6.02 17.33
C GLN A 74 -16.61 4.55 17.38
N PRO A 75 -16.57 3.78 16.26
CA PRO A 75 -15.90 2.48 16.19
C PRO A 75 -14.46 2.48 16.72
N PHE A 76 -13.66 3.48 16.36
CA PHE A 76 -12.25 3.54 16.74
C PHE A 76 -12.02 3.93 18.20
N ILE A 77 -12.96 4.63 18.83
CA ILE A 77 -12.97 4.82 20.30
C ILE A 77 -13.15 3.46 20.99
N ALA A 78 -14.14 2.65 20.58
CA ALA A 78 -14.37 1.33 21.16
C ALA A 78 -13.15 0.40 20.99
N LEU A 79 -12.56 0.36 19.79
CA LEU A 79 -11.29 -0.35 19.56
C LEU A 79 -10.16 0.18 20.46
N GLY A 80 -10.03 1.50 20.58
CA GLY A 80 -9.02 2.14 21.42
C GLY A 80 -9.14 1.73 22.89
N ASN A 81 -10.35 1.64 23.42
CA ASN A 81 -10.57 1.18 24.79
C ASN A 81 -10.24 -0.32 24.97
N GLU A 82 -10.54 -1.20 24.01
CA GLU A 82 -10.08 -2.61 24.08
C GLU A 82 -8.54 -2.72 24.05
N ILE A 83 -7.88 -1.89 23.24
CA ILE A 83 -6.41 -1.81 23.19
C ILE A 83 -5.82 -1.24 24.50
N GLN A 84 -6.51 -0.31 25.18
CA GLN A 84 -6.13 0.13 26.52
C GLN A 84 -6.24 -0.97 27.59
N LYS A 85 -7.29 -1.82 27.55
CA LYS A 85 -7.43 -2.96 28.47
C LYS A 85 -6.27 -3.96 28.35
N LEU A 86 -5.69 -4.09 27.16
CA LEU A 86 -4.48 -4.89 26.90
C LEU A 86 -3.17 -4.23 27.42
N GLY A 87 -3.25 -3.06 28.06
CA GLY A 87 -2.16 -2.37 28.75
C GLY A 87 -1.38 -1.35 27.90
N PHE A 88 -1.72 -1.18 26.63
CA PHE A 88 -1.07 -0.24 25.71
C PHE A 88 -1.46 1.21 26.00
N ARG A 89 -0.61 2.16 25.58
CA ARG A 89 -0.91 3.60 25.60
C ARG A 89 -1.53 3.97 24.25
N VAL A 90 -2.76 4.48 24.25
CA VAL A 90 -3.52 4.72 23.02
C VAL A 90 -3.80 6.21 22.83
N ARG A 91 -3.53 6.70 21.62
CA ARG A 91 -3.87 8.04 21.14
C ARG A 91 -4.72 7.92 19.87
N LEU A 92 -5.79 8.70 19.79
CA LEU A 92 -6.62 8.81 18.58
C LEU A 92 -6.43 10.21 17.97
N ALA A 93 -5.96 10.24 16.73
CA ALA A 93 -5.80 11.44 15.93
C ALA A 93 -6.94 11.55 14.92
N THR A 94 -7.74 12.61 15.04
CA THR A 94 -8.90 12.90 14.18
C THR A 94 -9.25 14.39 14.28
N HIS A 95 -10.34 14.80 13.64
CA HIS A 95 -10.77 16.20 13.55
C HIS A 95 -11.11 16.80 14.91
N ASP A 96 -10.76 18.07 15.08
CA ASP A 96 -10.78 18.84 16.32
C ASP A 96 -12.12 18.81 17.07
N LEU A 97 -13.25 18.80 16.34
CA LEU A 97 -14.59 18.75 16.95
C LEU A 97 -14.87 17.46 17.74
N PHE A 98 -14.08 16.39 17.53
CA PHE A 98 -14.18 15.15 18.29
C PHE A 98 -13.29 15.11 19.55
N GLU A 99 -12.47 16.13 19.84
CA GLU A 99 -11.54 16.11 20.98
C GLU A 99 -12.23 15.70 22.28
N LYS A 100 -13.36 16.35 22.62
CA LYS A 100 -14.10 16.03 23.84
C LYS A 100 -14.61 14.59 23.84
N PHE A 101 -15.14 14.11 22.72
CA PHE A 101 -15.68 12.75 22.60
C PHE A 101 -14.59 11.67 22.76
N VAL A 102 -13.38 11.94 22.26
CA VAL A 102 -12.20 11.09 22.45
C VAL A 102 -11.71 11.15 23.90
N ARG A 103 -11.52 12.34 24.48
CA ARG A 103 -11.01 12.49 25.85
C ARG A 103 -11.98 12.00 26.92
N ASP A 104 -13.29 12.18 26.74
CA ASP A 104 -14.35 11.62 27.62
C ASP A 104 -14.26 10.08 27.71
N SER A 105 -13.74 9.41 26.67
CA SER A 105 -13.53 7.95 26.64
C SER A 105 -12.23 7.48 27.30
N GLY A 106 -11.40 8.40 27.81
CA GLY A 106 -10.11 8.09 28.44
C GLY A 106 -8.93 7.89 27.48
N LEU A 107 -9.09 8.23 26.19
CA LEU A 107 -8.02 8.17 25.18
C LEU A 107 -7.23 9.49 25.11
N GLU A 108 -5.94 9.43 24.74
CA GLU A 108 -5.23 10.64 24.29
C GLU A 108 -5.78 11.11 22.95
N PHE A 109 -5.76 12.42 22.72
CA PHE A 109 -6.24 13.04 21.47
C PHE A 109 -5.12 13.86 20.80
N TYR A 110 -5.15 13.91 19.47
CA TYR A 110 -4.35 14.86 18.70
C TYR A 110 -5.16 15.42 17.51
N PRO A 111 -5.29 16.75 17.37
CA PRO A 111 -6.02 17.35 16.26
C PRO A 111 -5.28 17.17 14.93
N ILE A 112 -6.03 16.97 13.85
CA ILE A 112 -5.48 16.86 12.49
C ILE A 112 -5.86 18.02 11.57
N GLY A 113 -6.71 18.95 12.02
CA GLY A 113 -7.33 19.94 11.14
C GLY A 113 -8.41 19.34 10.23
N GLY A 114 -8.84 20.12 9.25
CA GLY A 114 -9.98 19.82 8.36
C GLY A 114 -11.34 19.73 9.08
N ASP A 115 -12.39 20.28 8.46
CA ASP A 115 -13.75 20.22 9.00
C ASP A 115 -14.57 19.06 8.37
N PRO A 116 -15.03 18.07 9.16
CA PRO A 116 -15.97 17.04 8.72
C PRO A 116 -17.26 17.58 8.10
N ALA A 117 -17.77 18.73 8.56
CA ALA A 117 -19.00 19.30 8.00
C ALA A 117 -18.75 19.86 6.60
N ALA A 118 -17.68 20.63 6.39
CA ALA A 118 -17.22 21.04 5.07
C ALA A 118 -16.90 19.85 4.14
N LEU A 119 -16.23 18.81 4.65
CA LEU A 119 -15.96 17.58 3.92
C LEU A 119 -17.25 16.88 3.45
N MET A 120 -18.22 16.67 4.35
CA MET A 120 -19.50 16.05 3.98
C MET A 120 -20.36 16.95 3.10
N ALA A 121 -20.40 18.26 3.34
CA ALA A 121 -21.11 19.21 2.48
C ALA A 121 -20.52 19.24 1.06
N TYR A 122 -19.19 19.18 0.93
CA TYR A 122 -18.53 18.98 -0.37
C TYR A 122 -18.95 17.63 -0.98
N MET A 123 -18.95 16.52 -0.22
CA MET A 123 -19.36 15.21 -0.75
C MET A 123 -20.86 15.11 -1.11
N VAL A 124 -21.73 15.94 -0.53
CA VAL A 124 -23.14 16.03 -0.97
C VAL A 124 -23.26 16.86 -2.25
N LYS A 125 -22.57 18.00 -2.34
CA LYS A 125 -22.59 18.90 -3.50
C LYS A 125 -21.85 18.35 -4.73
N ASN A 126 -20.68 17.77 -4.49
CA ASN A 126 -19.74 17.22 -5.46
C ASN A 126 -19.51 15.72 -5.14
N PRO A 127 -20.53 14.86 -5.37
CA PRO A 127 -20.46 13.49 -4.87
C PRO A 127 -19.44 12.63 -5.62
N GLY A 128 -19.12 12.96 -6.88
CA GLY A 128 -18.18 12.22 -7.70
C GLY A 128 -16.71 12.37 -7.27
N LEU A 129 -15.95 11.27 -7.34
CA LEU A 129 -14.49 11.28 -7.11
C LEU A 129 -13.72 12.15 -8.12
N ILE A 130 -14.28 12.41 -9.30
CA ILE A 130 -13.74 13.34 -10.30
C ILE A 130 -14.43 14.71 -10.12
N PRO A 131 -13.69 15.83 -9.92
CA PRO A 131 -14.28 17.16 -9.81
C PRO A 131 -15.05 17.60 -11.06
N SER A 132 -16.16 18.32 -10.87
CA SER A 132 -16.89 18.95 -11.97
C SER A 132 -16.13 20.17 -12.52
N PHE A 133 -16.47 20.60 -13.73
CA PHE A 133 -15.91 21.83 -14.34
C PHE A 133 -16.30 23.11 -13.58
N GLU A 134 -17.47 23.10 -12.92
CA GLU A 134 -17.95 24.22 -12.11
C GLU A 134 -17.13 24.36 -10.83
N SER A 135 -16.81 23.25 -10.17
CA SER A 135 -15.99 23.22 -8.94
C SER A 135 -14.50 23.46 -9.21
N LEU A 136 -14.04 23.20 -10.44
CA LEU A 136 -12.78 23.72 -10.98
C LEU A 136 -12.78 25.25 -11.06
N GLN A 137 -13.84 25.88 -11.58
CA GLN A 137 -13.95 27.35 -11.68
C GLN A 137 -14.17 28.04 -10.33
N ALA A 138 -14.86 27.40 -9.39
CA ALA A 138 -15.16 27.94 -8.06
C ALA A 138 -13.95 27.98 -7.09
N GLY A 139 -12.79 27.42 -7.48
CA GLY A 139 -11.59 27.40 -6.63
C GLY A 139 -11.61 26.35 -5.51
N GLU A 140 -12.67 25.54 -5.41
CA GLU A 140 -12.87 24.52 -4.36
C GLU A 140 -11.71 23.49 -4.32
N ILE A 141 -11.03 23.27 -5.45
CA ILE A 141 -9.87 22.38 -5.51
C ILE A 141 -8.69 22.90 -4.69
N GLN A 142 -8.36 24.19 -4.70
CA GLN A 142 -7.20 24.68 -3.94
C GLN A 142 -7.44 24.52 -2.44
N GLN A 143 -8.61 24.96 -1.96
CA GLN A 143 -9.02 24.80 -0.56
C GLN A 143 -9.01 23.33 -0.12
N LYS A 144 -9.40 22.41 -1.02
CA LYS A 144 -9.34 20.96 -0.78
C LYS A 144 -7.90 20.43 -0.76
N GLN A 145 -6.99 20.95 -1.59
CA GLN A 145 -5.56 20.60 -1.54
C GLN A 145 -4.92 21.08 -0.24
N ASP A 146 -5.21 22.32 0.17
CA ASP A 146 -4.71 22.92 1.40
C ASP A 146 -5.19 22.13 2.63
N MET A 147 -6.48 21.78 2.69
CA MET A 147 -7.06 20.94 3.75
C MET A 147 -6.48 19.51 3.77
N VAL A 148 -6.19 18.91 2.61
CA VAL A 148 -5.53 17.60 2.57
C VAL A 148 -4.08 17.71 3.05
N GLU A 149 -3.35 18.76 2.69
CA GLU A 149 -1.99 18.99 3.17
C GLU A 149 -1.95 19.26 4.68
N GLU A 150 -2.93 20.01 5.23
CA GLU A 150 -3.14 20.16 6.67
C GLU A 150 -3.35 18.80 7.36
N MET A 151 -4.28 17.97 6.89
CA MET A 151 -4.53 16.63 7.47
C MET A 151 -3.31 15.71 7.37
N LEU A 152 -2.57 15.74 6.26
CA LEU A 152 -1.33 14.98 6.10
C LEU A 152 -0.25 15.44 7.09
N GLU A 153 -0.08 16.74 7.31
CA GLU A 153 0.81 17.28 8.36
C GLU A 153 0.31 16.93 9.77
N GLY A 154 -0.98 17.08 10.05
CA GLY A 154 -1.60 16.71 11.33
C GLY A 154 -1.37 15.24 11.69
N PHE A 155 -1.58 14.33 10.74
CA PHE A 155 -1.25 12.91 10.90
C PHE A 155 0.25 12.66 11.11
N TRP A 156 1.14 13.34 10.37
CA TRP A 156 2.57 13.21 10.60
C TRP A 156 2.96 13.64 12.03
N TYR A 157 2.48 14.80 12.48
CA TYR A 157 2.79 15.35 13.80
C TYR A 157 2.18 14.54 14.95
N SER A 158 0.99 13.96 14.76
CA SER A 158 0.34 13.08 15.75
C SER A 158 1.22 11.89 16.16
N CYS A 159 2.14 11.47 15.28
CA CYS A 159 3.05 10.35 15.50
C CYS A 159 4.17 10.63 16.53
N PHE A 160 4.53 11.88 16.81
CA PHE A 160 5.71 12.20 17.63
C PHE A 160 5.67 13.53 18.41
N ARG A 161 4.68 14.40 18.19
CA ARG A 161 4.51 15.61 19.01
C ARG A 161 3.80 15.26 20.35
N PRO A 162 4.03 16.02 21.42
CA PRO A 162 3.31 15.85 22.68
C PRO A 162 1.79 15.95 22.55
N ASP A 163 1.05 15.41 23.52
CA ASP A 163 -0.39 15.65 23.65
C ASP A 163 -0.66 17.16 23.85
N THR A 164 -1.69 17.69 23.19
CA THR A 164 -1.96 19.13 23.10
C THR A 164 -2.47 19.76 24.40
N ALA A 165 -3.10 18.98 25.28
CA ALA A 165 -3.70 19.49 26.52
C ALA A 165 -2.77 19.33 27.74
N THR A 166 -1.99 18.24 27.77
CA THR A 166 -1.13 17.84 28.91
C THR A 166 0.35 18.12 28.69
N GLY A 167 0.77 18.33 27.44
CA GLY A 167 2.19 18.42 27.07
C GLY A 167 2.96 17.10 27.22
N ALA A 168 2.29 15.96 27.47
CA ALA A 168 2.93 14.67 27.64
C ALA A 168 3.57 14.19 26.32
N PRO A 169 4.89 13.92 26.27
CA PRO A 169 5.55 13.37 25.09
C PRO A 169 4.94 12.02 24.67
N PHE A 170 4.94 11.76 23.38
CA PHE A 170 4.44 10.51 22.77
C PHE A 170 5.20 10.28 21.47
N VAL A 171 5.71 9.07 21.25
CA VAL A 171 6.16 8.63 19.91
C VAL A 171 5.57 7.26 19.59
N ALA A 172 4.83 7.17 18.47
CA ALA A 172 4.16 5.95 18.04
C ALA A 172 5.16 4.79 17.84
N ASP A 173 4.77 3.61 18.35
CA ASP A 173 5.47 2.34 18.13
C ASP A 173 4.66 1.39 17.21
N ALA A 174 3.36 1.71 16.98
CA ALA A 174 2.47 1.12 15.98
C ALA A 174 1.38 2.11 15.54
N ILE A 175 0.84 1.97 14.33
CA ILE A 175 -0.28 2.75 13.78
C ILE A 175 -1.46 1.81 13.43
N ILE A 176 -2.68 2.25 13.71
CA ILE A 176 -3.93 1.73 13.17
C ILE A 176 -4.63 2.89 12.44
N ALA A 177 -5.26 2.67 11.30
CA ALA A 177 -5.94 3.77 10.58
C ALA A 177 -7.07 3.34 9.65
N ASN A 178 -7.92 4.27 9.20
CA ASN A 178 -8.84 4.04 8.08
C ASN A 178 -8.24 4.53 6.74
N PRO A 179 -8.66 3.97 5.58
CA PRO A 179 -8.12 4.36 4.26
C PRO A 179 -8.22 5.87 3.93
N PRO A 180 -9.33 6.58 4.27
CA PRO A 180 -9.45 8.03 4.03
C PRO A 180 -8.41 8.93 4.72
N ALA A 181 -7.56 8.40 5.61
CA ALA A 181 -6.47 9.15 6.22
C ALA A 181 -5.27 9.39 5.27
N PHE A 182 -5.05 8.53 4.27
CA PHE A 182 -3.96 8.53 3.27
C PHE A 182 -2.50 8.53 3.79
N ALA A 183 -2.16 9.34 4.79
CA ALA A 183 -0.87 9.41 5.49
C ALA A 183 -0.34 8.09 6.14
N PRO A 184 -1.15 7.14 6.66
CA PRO A 184 -0.67 6.11 7.59
C PRO A 184 0.49 5.25 7.10
N VAL A 185 0.43 4.77 5.85
CA VAL A 185 1.48 3.92 5.26
C VAL A 185 2.81 4.68 5.13
N HIS A 186 2.74 5.97 4.81
CA HIS A 186 3.90 6.84 4.63
C HIS A 186 4.50 7.29 5.98
N CYS A 187 3.66 7.53 6.98
CA CYS A 187 4.11 7.75 8.37
C CYS A 187 4.84 6.51 8.90
N ALA A 188 4.29 5.32 8.66
CA ALA A 188 4.88 4.04 9.04
C ALA A 188 6.21 3.75 8.32
N GLU A 189 6.35 4.15 7.06
CA GLU A 189 7.61 4.12 6.30
C GLU A 189 8.67 5.03 6.92
N ALA A 190 8.33 6.30 7.21
CA ALA A 190 9.25 7.27 7.82
C ALA A 190 9.71 6.90 9.24
N LEU A 191 8.86 6.22 10.01
CA LEU A 191 9.13 5.78 11.39
C LEU A 191 9.70 4.35 11.46
N GLY A 192 9.50 3.54 10.43
CA GLY A 192 9.87 2.13 10.38
C GLY A 192 9.04 1.23 11.32
N ILE A 193 7.76 1.55 11.54
CA ILE A 193 6.86 0.89 12.50
C ILE A 193 5.69 0.16 11.82
N PRO A 194 5.05 -0.83 12.46
CA PRO A 194 3.86 -1.47 11.89
C PRO A 194 2.70 -0.50 11.72
N VAL A 195 2.01 -0.63 10.58
CA VAL A 195 0.67 -0.07 10.32
C VAL A 195 -0.32 -1.20 10.05
N HIS A 196 -1.57 -0.97 10.43
CA HIS A 196 -2.73 -1.86 10.23
C HIS A 196 -3.90 -0.99 9.76
N ILE A 197 -4.59 -1.37 8.69
CA ILE A 197 -5.76 -0.63 8.20
C ILE A 197 -7.03 -1.28 8.74
N MET A 198 -7.97 -0.49 9.26
CA MET A 198 -9.28 -0.98 9.64
C MET A 198 -10.36 -0.10 9.02
N PHE A 199 -11.47 -0.71 8.57
CA PHE A 199 -12.53 0.09 7.97
C PHE A 199 -13.92 -0.55 8.07
N THR A 200 -14.93 0.30 7.93
CA THR A 200 -16.35 -0.05 7.93
C THR A 200 -16.81 -0.61 6.59
N MET A 201 -16.29 -0.14 5.45
CA MET A 201 -16.62 -0.64 4.11
C MET A 201 -15.42 -1.34 3.42
N PRO A 202 -15.63 -2.25 2.46
CA PRO A 202 -14.52 -2.94 1.78
C PRO A 202 -13.66 -2.00 0.94
N TRP A 203 -12.34 -2.19 1.02
CA TRP A 203 -11.32 -1.40 0.30
C TRP A 203 -10.22 -2.24 -0.36
N THR A 204 -10.16 -3.55 -0.09
CA THR A 204 -9.19 -4.49 -0.64
C THR A 204 -9.83 -5.36 -1.72
N SER A 205 -9.14 -5.55 -2.85
CA SER A 205 -9.68 -6.22 -4.02
C SER A 205 -10.32 -7.59 -3.70
N THR A 206 -11.50 -7.83 -4.26
CA THR A 206 -12.16 -9.15 -4.24
C THR A 206 -13.03 -9.31 -5.48
N SER A 207 -13.21 -10.56 -5.88
CA SER A 207 -14.17 -10.97 -6.89
C SER A 207 -15.61 -11.06 -6.38
N ALA A 208 -15.85 -11.06 -5.06
CA ALA A 208 -17.17 -11.28 -4.46
C ALA A 208 -18.17 -10.13 -4.71
N PHE A 209 -17.72 -8.89 -4.53
CA PHE A 209 -18.53 -7.67 -4.67
C PHE A 209 -17.65 -6.50 -5.15
N PRO A 210 -18.20 -5.51 -5.87
CA PRO A 210 -17.44 -4.36 -6.35
C PRO A 210 -16.99 -3.45 -5.20
N HIS A 211 -16.04 -2.57 -5.49
CA HIS A 211 -15.66 -1.47 -4.61
C HIS A 211 -16.89 -0.58 -4.34
N PRO A 212 -17.25 -0.26 -3.08
CA PRO A 212 -18.51 0.43 -2.77
C PRO A 212 -18.69 1.77 -3.49
N LEU A 213 -17.58 2.51 -3.70
CA LEU A 213 -17.56 3.77 -4.46
C LEU A 213 -17.60 3.60 -6.00
N ALA A 214 -18.07 2.47 -6.54
CA ALA A 214 -18.17 2.23 -7.99
C ALA A 214 -19.61 1.85 -8.44
N ASN A 215 -20.00 2.38 -9.60
CA ASN A 215 -21.16 1.97 -10.39
C ASN A 215 -20.65 1.15 -11.57
N LEU A 216 -20.97 -0.15 -11.64
CA LEU A 216 -20.56 -1.00 -12.76
C LEU A 216 -21.65 -1.04 -13.84
N SER A 217 -21.28 -0.71 -15.08
CA SER A 217 -22.11 -0.90 -16.27
C SER A 217 -21.43 -1.85 -17.26
N ASN A 218 -22.23 -2.50 -18.11
CA ASN A 218 -21.78 -3.45 -19.14
C ASN A 218 -20.90 -4.62 -18.63
N SER A 219 -21.10 -5.07 -17.39
CA SER A 219 -20.33 -6.16 -16.75
C SER A 219 -20.66 -7.58 -17.26
N SER A 220 -21.53 -7.70 -18.27
CA SER A 220 -22.25 -8.90 -18.70
C SER A 220 -21.38 -10.09 -19.15
N GLY A 221 -20.08 -9.88 -19.39
CA GLY A 221 -19.13 -10.95 -19.71
C GLY A 221 -18.51 -11.66 -18.50
N ASN A 222 -18.25 -10.95 -17.39
CA ASN A 222 -17.60 -11.52 -16.20
C ASN A 222 -17.68 -10.58 -14.97
N GLN A 223 -18.74 -10.72 -14.15
CA GLN A 223 -18.93 -9.91 -12.94
C GLN A 223 -17.77 -10.07 -11.93
N SER A 224 -17.19 -11.27 -11.79
CA SER A 224 -16.09 -11.55 -10.87
C SER A 224 -14.83 -10.71 -11.18
N VAL A 225 -14.49 -10.56 -12.46
CA VAL A 225 -13.38 -9.72 -12.91
C VAL A 225 -13.74 -8.24 -12.86
N ALA A 226 -15.00 -7.86 -13.13
CA ALA A 226 -15.46 -6.47 -13.01
C ALA A 226 -15.42 -5.99 -11.54
N ASN A 227 -15.84 -6.83 -10.60
CA ASN A 227 -15.73 -6.62 -9.16
C ASN A 227 -14.26 -6.36 -8.76
N TYR A 228 -13.34 -7.27 -9.10
CA TYR A 228 -11.93 -7.13 -8.74
C TYR A 228 -11.30 -5.86 -9.37
N ALA A 229 -11.55 -5.61 -10.66
CA ALA A 229 -10.98 -4.46 -11.36
C ALA A 229 -11.50 -3.10 -10.83
N SER A 230 -12.70 -3.05 -10.23
CA SER A 230 -13.27 -1.81 -9.71
C SER A 230 -12.42 -1.17 -8.60
N TYR A 231 -11.79 -1.97 -7.73
CA TYR A 231 -10.88 -1.48 -6.68
C TYR A 231 -9.67 -0.78 -7.29
N ALA A 232 -9.02 -1.41 -8.27
CA ALA A 232 -7.89 -0.83 -9.01
C ALA A 232 -8.26 0.49 -9.72
N ILE A 233 -9.48 0.60 -10.27
CA ILE A 233 -9.96 1.81 -10.95
C ILE A 233 -10.24 2.94 -9.95
N VAL A 234 -10.91 2.65 -8.82
CA VAL A 234 -11.20 3.66 -7.79
C VAL A 234 -9.93 4.15 -7.11
N GLU A 235 -9.01 3.26 -6.74
CA GLU A 235 -7.70 3.68 -6.21
C GLU A 235 -6.86 4.44 -7.24
N TYR A 236 -6.92 4.09 -8.53
CA TYR A 236 -6.25 4.83 -9.60
C TYR A 236 -6.76 6.28 -9.71
N LEU A 237 -8.08 6.48 -9.72
CA LEU A 237 -8.68 7.83 -9.75
C LEU A 237 -8.38 8.62 -8.48
N THR A 238 -8.38 7.95 -7.31
CA THR A 238 -8.02 8.57 -6.03
C THR A 238 -6.56 9.03 -6.04
N TRP A 239 -5.64 8.22 -6.55
CA TRP A 239 -4.23 8.57 -6.66
C TRP A 239 -3.94 9.61 -7.75
N GLN A 240 -4.71 9.65 -8.85
CA GLN A 240 -4.69 10.78 -9.81
C GLN A 240 -5.03 12.12 -9.14
N GLY A 241 -6.02 12.14 -8.24
CA GLY A 241 -6.41 13.36 -7.52
C GLY A 241 -5.45 13.79 -6.41
N LEU A 242 -4.81 12.84 -5.70
CA LEU A 242 -4.07 13.12 -4.46
C LEU A 242 -2.56 12.88 -4.55
N GLY A 243 -2.07 12.07 -5.49
CA GLY A 243 -0.68 11.59 -5.53
C GLY A 243 0.37 12.71 -5.65
N GLY A 244 0.03 13.83 -6.30
CA GLY A 244 0.90 15.01 -6.34
C GLY A 244 1.08 15.69 -4.98
N ILE A 245 -0.01 15.84 -4.22
CA ILE A 245 -0.03 16.42 -2.87
C ILE A 245 0.74 15.50 -1.91
N ILE A 246 0.44 14.19 -1.98
CA ILE A 246 1.08 13.16 -1.15
C ILE A 246 2.59 13.09 -1.45
N ASN A 247 3.02 13.16 -2.71
CA ASN A 247 4.45 13.18 -3.04
C ASN A 247 5.16 14.48 -2.60
N LYS A 248 4.52 15.65 -2.73
CA LYS A 248 5.03 16.93 -2.17
C LYS A 248 5.28 16.79 -0.67
N TRP A 249 4.29 16.30 0.07
CA TRP A 249 4.38 16.07 1.52
C TRP A 249 5.40 14.97 1.88
N ARG A 250 5.47 13.85 1.14
CA ARG A 250 6.52 12.82 1.30
C ARG A 250 7.93 13.39 1.15
N GLY A 251 8.12 14.37 0.26
CA GLY A 251 9.37 15.11 0.14
C GLY A 251 9.78 15.84 1.44
N SER A 252 8.81 16.41 2.17
CA SER A 252 9.06 17.00 3.50
C SER A 252 9.46 15.95 4.55
N LEU A 253 9.07 14.69 4.34
CA LEU A 253 9.38 13.55 5.21
C LEU A 253 10.73 12.86 4.89
N ASP A 254 11.59 13.44 4.06
CA ASP A 254 12.83 12.83 3.51
C ASP A 254 12.57 11.60 2.58
N LEU A 255 11.32 11.17 2.36
CA LEU A 255 10.93 9.96 1.61
C LEU A 255 11.07 10.13 0.09
N GLU A 256 11.08 9.02 -0.66
CA GLU A 256 11.05 9.04 -2.15
C GLU A 256 9.62 9.08 -2.70
N ASP A 257 9.42 9.71 -3.85
CA ASP A 257 8.13 9.81 -4.53
C ASP A 257 7.60 8.43 -4.94
N VAL A 258 6.29 8.21 -4.78
CA VAL A 258 5.59 7.02 -5.28
C VAL A 258 5.06 7.31 -6.69
N ALA A 259 5.34 6.43 -7.66
CA ALA A 259 4.95 6.66 -9.05
C ALA A 259 3.43 6.55 -9.29
N MET A 260 2.99 7.01 -10.48
CA MET A 260 1.57 7.09 -10.86
C MET A 260 0.84 5.74 -10.81
N PHE A 261 1.53 4.65 -11.17
CA PHE A 261 1.01 3.28 -11.10
C PHE A 261 1.44 2.53 -9.81
N ASP A 262 2.25 3.16 -8.96
CA ASP A 262 2.71 2.61 -7.67
C ASP A 262 1.92 3.12 -6.46
N GLY A 263 1.10 4.14 -6.59
CA GLY A 263 0.16 4.56 -5.54
C GLY A 263 -1.09 3.68 -5.42
N PRO A 264 -1.75 3.30 -6.53
CA PRO A 264 -2.94 2.45 -6.49
C PRO A 264 -2.61 1.04 -6.01
N LEU A 265 -3.47 0.46 -5.17
CA LEU A 265 -3.28 -0.85 -4.54
C LEU A 265 -1.95 -0.93 -3.76
N LEU A 266 -1.43 0.20 -3.26
CA LEU A 266 -0.17 0.22 -2.50
C LEU A 266 -0.30 -0.59 -1.20
N ALA A 267 -1.44 -0.46 -0.51
CA ALA A 267 -1.71 -1.22 0.72
C ALA A 267 -1.82 -2.73 0.45
N GLU A 268 -2.42 -3.13 -0.68
CA GLU A 268 -2.52 -4.52 -1.14
C GLU A 268 -1.13 -5.08 -1.51
N ARG A 269 -0.34 -4.36 -2.33
CA ARG A 269 0.99 -4.81 -2.78
C ARG A 269 2.03 -4.86 -1.66
N LEU A 270 1.95 -3.95 -0.68
CA LEU A 270 2.75 -4.03 0.56
C LEU A 270 2.21 -5.09 1.54
N ARG A 271 1.06 -5.72 1.25
CA ARG A 271 0.34 -6.66 2.12
C ARG A 271 0.15 -6.11 3.53
N ILE A 272 -0.25 -4.84 3.61
CA ILE A 272 -0.62 -4.20 4.87
C ILE A 272 -1.78 -4.99 5.49
N PRO A 273 -1.73 -5.34 6.78
CA PRO A 273 -2.83 -6.01 7.45
C PRO A 273 -4.11 -5.18 7.42
N HIS A 274 -5.24 -5.83 7.14
CA HIS A 274 -6.56 -5.20 7.14
C HIS A 274 -7.51 -5.90 8.13
N THR A 275 -8.38 -5.13 8.82
CA THR A 275 -9.51 -5.68 9.57
C THR A 275 -10.79 -4.92 9.26
N TYR A 276 -11.82 -5.67 8.88
CA TYR A 276 -13.12 -5.12 8.56
C TYR A 276 -14.08 -5.17 9.75
N CYS A 277 -14.72 -4.03 9.97
CA CYS A 277 -15.47 -3.69 11.17
C CYS A 277 -16.96 -4.00 11.01
N TRP A 278 -17.28 -5.14 10.39
CA TRP A 278 -18.65 -5.60 10.12
C TRP A 278 -18.87 -7.05 10.53
N SER A 279 -20.14 -7.42 10.70
CA SER A 279 -20.57 -8.78 11.04
C SER A 279 -20.32 -9.78 9.90
N PRO A 280 -19.57 -10.88 10.13
CA PRO A 280 -19.45 -11.95 9.16
C PRO A 280 -20.77 -12.70 8.89
N ALA A 281 -21.80 -12.52 9.74
CA ALA A 281 -23.14 -13.05 9.50
C ALA A 281 -23.95 -12.21 8.48
N LEU A 282 -23.59 -10.93 8.27
CA LEU A 282 -24.14 -10.09 7.20
C LEU A 282 -23.30 -10.16 5.92
N VAL A 283 -21.98 -9.99 6.05
CA VAL A 283 -21.03 -10.04 4.92
C VAL A 283 -19.86 -10.96 5.29
N PRO A 284 -19.91 -12.26 4.90
CA PRO A 284 -18.84 -13.20 5.23
C PRO A 284 -17.54 -12.81 4.53
N LYS A 285 -16.41 -13.23 5.10
CA LYS A 285 -15.09 -13.01 4.49
C LYS A 285 -15.01 -13.68 3.10
N PRO A 286 -14.72 -12.93 2.01
CA PRO A 286 -14.48 -13.49 0.69
C PRO A 286 -13.35 -14.53 0.67
N ALA A 287 -13.54 -15.58 -0.11
CA ALA A 287 -12.60 -16.71 -0.21
C ALA A 287 -11.27 -16.35 -0.91
N ASP A 288 -11.18 -15.20 -1.58
CA ASP A 288 -9.94 -14.68 -2.18
C ASP A 288 -9.12 -13.77 -1.24
N TRP A 289 -9.59 -13.48 -0.02
CA TRP A 289 -8.83 -12.75 1.00
C TRP A 289 -7.96 -13.66 1.87
N GLY A 290 -6.64 -13.51 1.76
CA GLY A 290 -5.68 -14.29 2.57
C GLY A 290 -5.68 -13.97 4.08
N ALA A 291 -4.83 -14.65 4.85
CA ALA A 291 -4.73 -14.56 6.33
C ALA A 291 -4.20 -13.23 6.91
N HIS A 292 -4.15 -12.16 6.10
CA HIS A 292 -3.77 -10.80 6.50
C HIS A 292 -4.93 -9.80 6.42
N ILE A 293 -6.13 -10.29 6.07
CA ILE A 293 -7.37 -9.53 5.96
C ILE A 293 -8.41 -10.27 6.80
N ASP A 294 -8.85 -9.69 7.91
CA ASP A 294 -9.85 -10.30 8.80
C ASP A 294 -11.20 -9.56 8.72
N VAL A 295 -12.29 -10.27 9.01
CA VAL A 295 -13.63 -9.69 9.28
C VAL A 295 -13.94 -10.03 10.73
N CYS A 296 -14.15 -9.03 11.59
CA CYS A 296 -14.13 -9.24 13.04
C CYS A 296 -15.47 -9.02 13.77
N GLY A 297 -16.48 -8.46 13.12
CA GLY A 297 -17.71 -7.99 13.77
C GLY A 297 -17.77 -6.47 13.89
N PHE A 298 -18.97 -5.92 14.07
CA PHE A 298 -19.17 -4.47 14.23
C PHE A 298 -18.66 -3.95 15.59
N PHE A 299 -18.04 -2.78 15.60
CA PHE A 299 -17.44 -2.19 16.82
C PHE A 299 -18.47 -1.39 17.61
N PHE A 300 -19.33 -2.10 18.35
CA PHE A 300 -20.29 -1.48 19.25
C PHE A 300 -19.60 -0.95 20.52
N ARG A 301 -19.98 0.26 20.93
CA ARG A 301 -19.78 0.77 22.29
C ARG A 301 -20.83 0.19 23.24
N ASN A 302 -20.63 0.33 24.55
CA ASN A 302 -21.70 0.16 25.52
C ASN A 302 -22.82 1.19 25.25
N ALA A 303 -24.08 0.75 25.30
CA ALA A 303 -25.22 1.65 25.17
C ALA A 303 -25.23 2.67 26.34
N PRO A 304 -25.52 3.96 26.07
CA PRO A 304 -25.64 4.95 27.14
C PRO A 304 -26.89 4.66 27.98
N SER A 305 -26.84 4.96 29.27
CA SER A 305 -28.07 5.06 30.07
C SER A 305 -28.93 6.18 29.50
N TYR A 306 -30.18 5.87 29.17
CA TYR A 306 -31.12 6.78 28.54
C TYR A 306 -32.51 6.58 29.12
N SER A 307 -33.18 7.68 29.44
CA SER A 307 -34.58 7.72 29.84
C SER A 307 -35.32 8.52 28.78
N PRO A 308 -36.37 7.96 28.14
CA PRO A 308 -37.13 8.69 27.13
C PRO A 308 -37.94 9.81 27.79
N PRO A 309 -38.14 10.95 27.10
CA PRO A 309 -39.18 11.92 27.43
C PRO A 309 -40.57 11.27 27.53
N ASP A 310 -41.43 11.82 28.39
CA ASP A 310 -42.76 11.26 28.70
C ASP A 310 -43.67 11.14 27.47
N ASP A 311 -43.56 12.07 26.51
CA ASP A 311 -44.32 12.06 25.25
C ASP A 311 -43.87 10.95 24.30
N LEU A 312 -42.56 10.71 24.19
CA LEU A 312 -42.00 9.54 23.47
C LEU A 312 -42.41 8.23 24.15
N ALA A 313 -42.34 8.16 25.49
CA ALA A 313 -42.75 6.99 26.25
C ALA A 313 -44.24 6.69 26.07
N HIS A 314 -45.09 7.73 26.13
CA HIS A 314 -46.52 7.62 25.90
C HIS A 314 -46.81 7.15 24.47
N PHE A 315 -46.24 7.79 23.45
CA PHE A 315 -46.40 7.40 22.04
C PHE A 315 -46.02 5.92 21.81
N LEU A 316 -44.88 5.48 22.34
CA LEU A 316 -44.47 4.07 22.25
C LEU A 316 -45.50 3.13 22.90
N SER A 317 -46.02 3.47 24.07
CA SER A 317 -47.02 2.66 24.80
C SER A 317 -48.41 2.63 24.15
N ALA A 318 -48.78 3.65 23.37
CA ALA A 318 -50.15 3.87 22.90
C ALA A 318 -50.62 2.97 21.73
N GLY A 319 -49.84 1.95 21.32
CA GLY A 319 -50.24 1.06 20.23
C GLY A 319 -49.13 0.14 19.71
N PRO A 320 -49.27 -0.42 18.49
CA PRO A 320 -48.27 -1.27 17.87
C PRO A 320 -46.90 -0.58 17.73
N LYS A 321 -45.81 -1.37 17.75
CA LYS A 321 -44.45 -0.86 17.54
C LYS A 321 -44.36 -0.04 16.24
N PRO A 322 -43.89 1.22 16.28
CA PRO A 322 -43.81 2.07 15.09
C PRO A 322 -42.63 1.68 14.19
N VAL A 323 -42.59 2.23 12.98
CA VAL A 323 -41.43 2.20 12.06
C VAL A 323 -40.55 3.42 12.32
N TYR A 324 -39.23 3.25 12.44
CA TYR A 324 -38.31 4.39 12.46
C TYR A 324 -37.99 4.85 11.03
N ILE A 325 -37.99 6.16 10.79
CA ILE A 325 -37.59 6.77 9.52
C ILE A 325 -36.59 7.90 9.81
N GLY A 326 -35.34 7.76 9.34
CA GLY A 326 -34.31 8.78 9.59
C GLY A 326 -33.08 8.68 8.69
N PHE A 327 -32.87 9.73 7.89
CA PHE A 327 -31.75 9.82 6.95
C PHE A 327 -30.46 10.43 7.56
N GLY A 328 -30.46 10.75 8.86
CA GLY A 328 -29.27 11.23 9.57
C GLY A 328 -28.92 12.69 9.29
N SER A 329 -27.62 13.00 9.22
CA SER A 329 -27.09 14.35 9.03
C SER A 329 -27.07 14.82 7.56
N ILE A 330 -28.07 14.40 6.77
CA ILE A 330 -28.17 14.73 5.35
C ILE A 330 -29.01 16.00 5.17
N VAL A 331 -28.48 16.93 4.38
CA VAL A 331 -29.19 18.12 3.88
C VAL A 331 -30.02 17.70 2.66
N LEU A 332 -31.32 18.02 2.66
CA LEU A 332 -32.24 17.71 1.57
C LEU A 332 -32.55 18.97 0.76
N ASP A 333 -32.55 18.87 -0.57
CA ASP A 333 -32.87 20.00 -1.47
C ASP A 333 -34.35 20.43 -1.35
N ASP A 334 -35.26 19.47 -1.18
CA ASP A 334 -36.66 19.70 -0.82
C ASP A 334 -37.06 18.90 0.43
N PRO A 335 -36.86 19.47 1.64
CA PRO A 335 -37.31 18.87 2.89
C PRO A 335 -38.84 18.70 2.96
N GLN A 336 -39.61 19.54 2.26
CA GLN A 336 -41.07 19.55 2.34
C GLN A 336 -41.70 18.48 1.45
N GLY A 337 -41.20 18.28 0.23
CA GLY A 337 -41.52 17.13 -0.61
C GLY A 337 -41.13 15.80 0.04
N ALA A 338 -39.98 15.75 0.72
CA ALA A 338 -39.57 14.60 1.52
C ALA A 338 -40.55 14.30 2.66
N ILE A 339 -40.95 15.31 3.44
CA ILE A 339 -41.96 15.16 4.52
C ILE A 339 -43.29 14.63 3.98
N ARG A 340 -43.81 15.18 2.88
CA ARG A 340 -45.05 14.70 2.25
C ARG A 340 -44.92 13.24 1.81
N THR A 341 -43.82 12.90 1.15
CA THR A 341 -43.51 11.54 0.68
C THR A 341 -43.49 10.53 1.83
N ILE A 342 -42.92 10.90 2.98
CA ILE A 342 -42.89 10.05 4.18
C ILE A 342 -44.30 9.89 4.77
N LEU A 343 -45.02 11.00 4.99
CA LEU A 343 -46.36 10.97 5.59
C LEU A 343 -47.37 10.19 4.72
N ASP A 344 -47.30 10.34 3.40
CA ASP A 344 -48.12 9.56 2.47
C ASP A 344 -47.75 8.07 2.48
N ALA A 345 -46.46 7.72 2.56
CA ALA A 345 -46.04 6.32 2.64
C ALA A 345 -46.49 5.65 3.95
N VAL A 346 -46.37 6.35 5.08
CA VAL A 346 -46.83 5.90 6.41
C VAL A 346 -48.34 5.65 6.38
N ARG A 347 -49.11 6.54 5.75
CA ARG A 347 -50.55 6.41 5.53
C ARG A 347 -50.94 5.26 4.59
N ILE A 348 -50.19 5.02 3.51
CA ILE A 348 -50.43 3.90 2.58
C ILE A 348 -50.09 2.56 3.24
N ALA A 349 -49.00 2.49 4.01
CA ALA A 349 -48.59 1.28 4.73
C ALA A 349 -49.45 0.96 5.96
N GLY A 350 -50.23 1.93 6.47
CA GLY A 350 -51.09 1.75 7.65
C GLY A 350 -50.31 1.54 8.95
N VAL A 351 -49.18 2.24 9.10
CA VAL A 351 -48.25 2.08 10.24
C VAL A 351 -48.15 3.33 11.09
N ARG A 352 -47.76 3.17 12.36
CA ARG A 352 -47.25 4.28 13.19
C ARG A 352 -45.77 4.52 12.86
N ALA A 353 -45.29 5.76 12.95
CA ALA A 353 -43.93 6.13 12.58
C ALA A 353 -43.24 7.05 13.60
N ILE A 354 -41.93 6.85 13.78
CA ILE A 354 -41.02 7.77 14.45
C ILE A 354 -40.12 8.39 13.37
N ILE A 355 -40.30 9.68 13.09
CA ILE A 355 -39.54 10.41 12.07
C ILE A 355 -38.46 11.24 12.76
N SER A 356 -37.19 11.02 12.40
CA SER A 356 -36.08 11.83 12.92
C SER A 356 -36.03 13.20 12.23
N LYS A 357 -35.93 14.27 13.03
CA LYS A 357 -35.80 15.65 12.55
C LYS A 357 -34.53 15.86 11.72
N GLY A 358 -33.43 15.20 12.07
CA GLY A 358 -32.13 15.29 11.38
C GLY A 358 -31.58 16.71 11.26
N TRP A 359 -30.57 16.88 10.40
CA TRP A 359 -29.98 18.21 10.11
C TRP A 359 -30.90 19.11 9.27
N SER A 360 -31.82 18.52 8.50
CA SER A 360 -32.82 19.26 7.72
C SER A 360 -34.01 19.76 8.57
N HIS A 361 -33.94 19.63 9.91
CA HIS A 361 -34.98 20.04 10.88
C HIS A 361 -36.42 19.64 10.49
N LEU A 362 -36.59 18.41 10.00
CA LEU A 362 -37.85 17.92 9.45
C LEU A 362 -38.96 17.99 10.50
N ALA A 363 -39.98 18.79 10.22
CA ALA A 363 -41.16 18.96 11.07
C ALA A 363 -42.40 19.13 10.20
N GLY A 364 -43.46 18.39 10.53
CA GLY A 364 -44.76 18.45 9.88
C GLY A 364 -45.89 18.60 10.91
N PRO A 365 -47.16 18.41 10.51
CA PRO A 365 -48.28 18.41 11.44
C PRO A 365 -48.13 17.31 12.50
N ALA A 366 -48.73 17.54 13.67
CA ALA A 366 -48.91 16.50 14.68
C ALA A 366 -49.96 15.49 14.18
N SER A 367 -49.74 14.20 14.48
CA SER A 367 -50.67 13.10 14.22
C SER A 367 -50.48 12.03 15.30
N GLU A 368 -51.54 11.33 15.67
CA GLU A 368 -51.49 10.25 16.67
C GLU A 368 -50.62 9.07 16.20
N ASP A 369 -50.43 8.91 14.88
CA ASP A 369 -49.57 7.90 14.27
C ASP A 369 -48.12 8.36 14.05
N VAL A 370 -47.77 9.65 14.24
CA VAL A 370 -46.45 10.20 13.85
C VAL A 370 -45.78 11.01 14.95
N TYR A 371 -44.65 10.50 15.44
CA TYR A 371 -43.81 11.17 16.43
C TYR A 371 -42.52 11.75 15.81
N TRP A 372 -42.26 13.05 16.04
CA TRP A 372 -41.11 13.78 15.49
C TRP A 372 -39.94 13.81 16.49
N ILE A 373 -39.01 12.86 16.38
CA ILE A 373 -37.92 12.67 17.35
C ILE A 373 -36.68 13.55 17.03
N GLY A 374 -36.07 14.11 18.09
CA GLY A 374 -34.75 14.72 18.03
C GLY A 374 -33.62 13.69 18.14
N ASP A 375 -32.51 14.06 18.77
CA ASP A 375 -31.44 13.13 19.10
C ASP A 375 -31.89 12.08 20.13
N CYS A 376 -31.75 10.81 19.77
CA CYS A 376 -32.05 9.66 20.63
C CYS A 376 -31.06 8.53 20.32
N PRO A 377 -30.49 7.82 21.31
CA PRO A 377 -29.60 6.69 21.06
C PRO A 377 -30.31 5.60 20.25
N HIS A 378 -29.78 5.27 19.07
CA HIS A 378 -30.33 4.19 18.23
C HIS A 378 -30.24 2.83 18.93
N GLU A 379 -29.22 2.65 19.78
CA GLU A 379 -29.03 1.43 20.58
C GLU A 379 -30.20 1.16 21.54
N TRP A 380 -30.89 2.23 21.98
CA TRP A 380 -32.12 2.12 22.79
C TRP A 380 -33.37 2.15 21.90
N LEU A 381 -33.44 3.08 20.94
CA LEU A 381 -34.64 3.31 20.14
C LEU A 381 -35.03 2.08 19.31
N PHE A 382 -34.07 1.39 18.71
CA PHE A 382 -34.36 0.29 17.79
C PHE A 382 -34.91 -0.96 18.51
N THR A 383 -34.72 -1.10 19.84
CA THR A 383 -35.42 -2.13 20.62
C THR A 383 -36.95 -1.93 20.65
N HIS A 384 -37.44 -0.71 20.36
CA HIS A 384 -38.85 -0.33 20.47
C HIS A 384 -39.60 -0.29 19.13
N VAL A 385 -38.92 -0.43 17.98
CA VAL A 385 -39.53 -0.28 16.64
C VAL A 385 -39.73 -1.63 15.93
N ALA A 386 -40.55 -1.63 14.87
CA ALA A 386 -40.88 -2.81 14.06
C ALA A 386 -40.04 -2.94 12.78
N ALA A 387 -39.63 -1.81 12.20
CA ALA A 387 -38.74 -1.72 11.05
C ALA A 387 -37.91 -0.41 11.13
N VAL A 388 -36.79 -0.35 10.40
CA VAL A 388 -35.92 0.82 10.31
C VAL A 388 -35.78 1.24 8.84
N VAL A 389 -36.10 2.50 8.50
CA VAL A 389 -35.82 3.10 7.20
C VAL A 389 -34.72 4.15 7.37
N HIS A 390 -33.59 4.00 6.68
CA HIS A 390 -32.46 4.91 6.84
C HIS A 390 -31.59 5.07 5.60
N HIS A 391 -30.72 6.09 5.63
CA HIS A 391 -29.81 6.42 4.52
C HIS A 391 -28.84 5.30 4.14
N GLY A 392 -28.41 4.43 5.07
CA GLY A 392 -27.58 3.25 4.78
C GLY A 392 -26.19 3.22 5.41
N GLY A 393 -25.76 4.25 6.15
CA GLY A 393 -24.43 4.29 6.75
C GLY A 393 -24.20 3.16 7.76
N ALA A 394 -23.07 2.46 7.62
CA ALA A 394 -22.74 1.17 8.26
C ALA A 394 -23.20 1.02 9.72
N GLY A 395 -22.92 2.01 10.58
CA GLY A 395 -23.28 1.96 12.00
C GLY A 395 -24.78 1.94 12.29
N THR A 396 -25.60 2.55 11.43
CA THR A 396 -27.06 2.51 11.55
C THR A 396 -27.60 1.14 11.14
N THR A 397 -27.08 0.62 10.02
CA THR A 397 -27.38 -0.73 9.49
C THR A 397 -27.05 -1.80 10.53
N ALA A 398 -25.86 -1.72 11.13
CA ALA A 398 -25.42 -2.59 12.20
C ALA A 398 -26.33 -2.52 13.44
N CYS A 399 -26.81 -1.33 13.81
CA CYS A 399 -27.68 -1.13 14.95
C CYS A 399 -29.09 -1.70 14.72
N GLY A 400 -29.64 -1.58 13.51
CA GLY A 400 -30.93 -2.19 13.14
C GLY A 400 -30.86 -3.71 13.21
N LEU A 401 -29.88 -4.29 12.53
CA LEU A 401 -29.68 -5.74 12.47
C LEU A 401 -29.35 -6.35 13.84
N LYS A 402 -28.53 -5.71 14.69
CA LYS A 402 -28.24 -6.24 16.05
C LYS A 402 -29.50 -6.43 16.91
N ASN A 403 -30.50 -5.58 16.70
CA ASN A 403 -31.77 -5.61 17.41
C ASN A 403 -32.83 -6.54 16.76
N GLY A 404 -32.46 -7.30 15.72
CA GLY A 404 -33.39 -8.17 15.01
C GLY A 404 -34.41 -7.42 14.16
N VAL A 405 -34.13 -6.16 13.80
CA VAL A 405 -35.09 -5.28 13.13
C VAL A 405 -34.85 -5.22 11.62
N PRO A 406 -35.85 -5.61 10.80
CA PRO A 406 -35.77 -5.47 9.34
C PRO A 406 -35.54 -4.03 8.91
N THR A 407 -34.70 -3.85 7.88
CA THR A 407 -34.12 -2.54 7.56
C THR A 407 -34.24 -2.22 6.07
N MET A 408 -34.86 -1.09 5.73
CA MET A 408 -34.91 -0.53 4.38
C MET A 408 -33.82 0.53 4.21
N VAL A 409 -33.05 0.43 3.13
CA VAL A 409 -31.99 1.39 2.81
C VAL A 409 -32.42 2.32 1.67
N VAL A 410 -32.30 3.62 1.91
CA VAL A 410 -32.60 4.70 0.96
C VAL A 410 -31.31 5.48 0.70
N PRO A 411 -30.44 5.02 -0.21
CA PRO A 411 -29.11 5.60 -0.35
C PRO A 411 -29.12 6.95 -1.05
N PHE A 412 -28.18 7.79 -0.65
CA PHE A 412 -27.89 9.11 -1.23
C PHE A 412 -26.53 9.10 -1.94
N PHE A 413 -25.49 8.57 -1.29
CA PHE A 413 -24.13 8.53 -1.83
C PHE A 413 -23.23 7.47 -1.16
N GLY A 414 -22.03 7.26 -1.73
CA GLY A 414 -20.95 6.53 -1.07
C GLY A 414 -21.19 5.02 -0.93
N ASP A 415 -20.98 4.48 0.28
CA ASP A 415 -21.12 3.05 0.62
C ASP A 415 -22.57 2.61 0.90
N GLN A 416 -23.49 3.58 1.02
CA GLN A 416 -24.89 3.35 1.38
C GLN A 416 -25.62 2.33 0.45
N PRO A 417 -25.41 2.33 -0.88
CA PRO A 417 -26.03 1.32 -1.76
C PRO A 417 -25.54 -0.10 -1.47
N PHE A 418 -24.23 -0.27 -1.21
CA PHE A 418 -23.64 -1.57 -0.85
C PHE A 418 -24.30 -2.15 0.40
N TRP A 419 -24.50 -1.35 1.45
CA TRP A 419 -25.22 -1.83 2.65
C TRP A 419 -26.66 -2.23 2.36
N GLY A 420 -27.36 -1.49 1.50
CA GLY A 420 -28.70 -1.86 1.06
C GLY A 420 -28.73 -3.19 0.32
N GLU A 421 -27.80 -3.39 -0.62
CA GLU A 421 -27.65 -4.66 -1.34
C GLU A 421 -27.31 -5.81 -0.39
N MET A 422 -26.42 -5.62 0.59
CA MET A 422 -26.09 -6.67 1.57
C MET A 422 -27.27 -7.03 2.48
N VAL A 423 -28.04 -6.04 2.96
CA VAL A 423 -29.26 -6.28 3.75
C VAL A 423 -30.33 -7.02 2.94
N ALA A 424 -30.51 -6.65 1.67
CA ALA A 424 -31.46 -7.28 0.77
C ALA A 424 -31.06 -8.71 0.39
N ASN A 425 -29.78 -8.94 0.08
CA ASN A 425 -29.24 -10.27 -0.22
C ASN A 425 -29.31 -11.21 0.99
N ALA A 426 -29.19 -10.68 2.21
CA ALA A 426 -29.41 -11.42 3.45
C ALA A 426 -30.91 -11.62 3.80
N GLY A 427 -31.83 -11.08 3.01
CA GLY A 427 -33.28 -11.18 3.20
C GLY A 427 -33.85 -10.32 4.34
N ALA A 428 -33.03 -9.49 5.00
CA ALA A 428 -33.43 -8.68 6.15
C ALA A 428 -34.08 -7.32 5.77
N GLY A 429 -34.35 -7.10 4.49
CA GLY A 429 -35.02 -5.91 3.97
C GLY A 429 -35.22 -5.95 2.46
N PRO A 430 -35.90 -4.95 1.87
CA PRO A 430 -36.03 -4.79 0.43
C PRO A 430 -34.73 -4.31 -0.23
N MET A 431 -34.63 -4.48 -1.55
CA MET A 431 -33.57 -3.83 -2.36
C MET A 431 -33.57 -2.31 -2.14
N PRO A 432 -32.38 -1.66 -2.11
CA PRO A 432 -32.29 -0.24 -1.83
C PRO A 432 -32.97 0.61 -2.89
N VAL A 433 -33.66 1.67 -2.44
CA VAL A 433 -34.33 2.65 -3.32
C VAL A 433 -33.60 3.98 -3.21
N PRO A 434 -32.75 4.38 -4.19
CA PRO A 434 -32.02 5.64 -4.14
C PRO A 434 -32.95 6.83 -3.92
N PHE A 435 -32.55 7.79 -3.09
CA PHE A 435 -33.44 8.88 -2.65
C PHE A 435 -34.07 9.66 -3.83
N LYS A 436 -33.28 9.94 -4.88
CA LYS A 436 -33.73 10.57 -6.14
C LYS A 436 -34.82 9.79 -6.90
N GLN A 437 -35.05 8.52 -6.56
CA GLN A 437 -36.08 7.65 -7.15
C GLN A 437 -37.20 7.28 -6.16
N LEU A 438 -37.14 7.76 -4.91
CA LEU A 438 -38.11 7.45 -3.86
C LEU A 438 -39.44 8.15 -4.14
N ASN A 439 -40.55 7.48 -3.82
CA ASN A 439 -41.88 8.06 -3.79
C ASN A 439 -42.72 7.35 -2.73
N ALA A 440 -43.92 7.85 -2.44
CA ALA A 440 -44.74 7.36 -1.34
C ALA A 440 -45.08 5.86 -1.49
N GLN A 441 -45.33 5.39 -2.71
CA GLN A 441 -45.63 3.98 -2.98
C GLN A 441 -44.40 3.10 -2.72
N LYS A 442 -43.24 3.42 -3.32
CA LYS A 442 -41.99 2.64 -3.11
C LYS A 442 -41.56 2.58 -1.65
N LEU A 443 -41.78 3.66 -0.90
CA LEU A 443 -41.50 3.71 0.54
C LEU A 443 -42.50 2.84 1.33
N ALA A 444 -43.79 2.87 1.00
CA ALA A 444 -44.80 1.99 1.60
C ALA A 444 -44.56 0.51 1.27
N ASP A 445 -44.22 0.18 0.02
CA ASP A 445 -43.88 -1.17 -0.44
C ASP A 445 -42.65 -1.72 0.31
N GLY A 446 -41.62 -0.88 0.48
CA GLY A 446 -40.41 -1.22 1.23
C GLY A 446 -40.67 -1.42 2.72
N ILE A 447 -41.52 -0.57 3.33
CA ILE A 447 -41.98 -0.75 4.72
C ILE A 447 -42.76 -2.07 4.86
N ALA A 448 -43.69 -2.37 3.95
CA ALA A 448 -44.46 -3.61 3.95
C ALA A 448 -43.55 -4.84 3.78
N SER A 449 -42.51 -4.75 2.96
CA SER A 449 -41.49 -5.79 2.80
C SER A 449 -40.73 -6.06 4.10
N CYS A 450 -40.27 -5.00 4.81
CA CYS A 450 -39.65 -5.12 6.12
C CYS A 450 -40.56 -5.74 7.18
N LEU A 451 -41.88 -5.52 7.11
CA LEU A 451 -42.84 -6.06 8.07
C LEU A 451 -43.24 -7.52 7.80
N THR A 452 -42.69 -8.17 6.76
CA THR A 452 -42.95 -9.60 6.51
C THR A 452 -42.35 -10.52 7.58
N PRO A 453 -42.99 -11.67 7.90
CA PRO A 453 -42.43 -12.68 8.79
C PRO A 453 -41.05 -13.18 8.33
N GLN A 454 -40.82 -13.24 7.02
CA GLN A 454 -39.56 -13.67 6.40
C GLN A 454 -38.44 -12.66 6.70
N ALA A 455 -38.67 -11.36 6.44
CA ALA A 455 -37.66 -10.33 6.73
C ALA A 455 -37.34 -10.27 8.23
N LYS A 456 -38.35 -10.41 9.09
CA LYS A 456 -38.17 -10.48 10.54
C LYS A 456 -37.35 -11.71 10.97
N ALA A 457 -37.61 -12.89 10.40
CA ALA A 457 -36.84 -14.10 10.70
C ALA A 457 -35.37 -14.00 10.23
N ALA A 458 -35.14 -13.39 9.07
CA ALA A 458 -33.79 -13.12 8.56
C ALA A 458 -33.01 -12.14 9.47
N ALA A 459 -33.62 -10.99 9.80
CA ALA A 459 -33.03 -10.01 10.72
C ALA A 459 -32.74 -10.62 12.11
N GLN A 460 -33.64 -11.45 12.64
CA GLN A 460 -33.46 -12.15 13.91
C GLN A 460 -32.29 -13.16 13.87
N SER A 461 -32.16 -13.93 12.80
CA SER A 461 -31.05 -14.89 12.61
C SER A 461 -29.68 -14.19 12.53
N ILE A 462 -29.63 -13.01 11.90
CA ILE A 462 -28.43 -12.15 11.88
C ILE A 462 -28.16 -11.59 13.29
N ALA A 463 -29.20 -11.13 13.99
CA ALA A 463 -29.09 -10.61 15.36
C ALA A 463 -28.53 -11.64 16.34
N GLU A 464 -28.99 -12.89 16.29
CA GLU A 464 -28.53 -13.98 17.17
C GLU A 464 -27.02 -14.23 17.01
N GLN A 465 -26.51 -14.21 15.78
CA GLN A 465 -25.08 -14.28 15.50
C GLN A 465 -24.35 -13.00 15.97
N MET A 466 -24.85 -11.82 15.61
CA MET A 466 -24.27 -10.51 15.97
C MET A 466 -24.23 -10.22 17.48
N ASN A 467 -25.06 -10.87 18.27
CA ASN A 467 -25.03 -10.75 19.74
C ASN A 467 -24.00 -11.70 20.39
N SER A 468 -23.43 -12.65 19.64
CA SER A 468 -22.23 -13.41 20.05
C SER A 468 -20.90 -12.74 19.64
N GLU A 469 -20.94 -11.75 18.74
CA GLU A 469 -19.76 -11.07 18.22
C GLU A 469 -19.18 -10.03 19.20
N GLN A 470 -17.88 -10.16 19.52
CA GLN A 470 -17.12 -9.16 20.28
C GLN A 470 -16.22 -8.32 19.35
N GLY A 471 -16.84 -7.60 18.40
CA GLY A 471 -16.16 -6.99 17.25
C GLY A 471 -14.87 -6.22 17.54
N ALA A 472 -14.92 -5.25 18.46
CA ALA A 472 -13.76 -4.44 18.83
C ALA A 472 -12.63 -5.27 19.50
N GLN A 473 -12.99 -6.27 20.30
CA GLN A 473 -12.04 -7.17 20.96
C GLN A 473 -11.39 -8.11 19.93
N ALA A 474 -12.18 -8.69 19.02
CA ALA A 474 -11.71 -9.54 17.94
C ALA A 474 -10.76 -8.78 16.99
N ALA A 475 -11.02 -7.51 16.73
CA ALA A 475 -10.14 -6.64 15.96
C ALA A 475 -8.84 -6.26 16.70
N ALA A 476 -8.90 -6.00 18.01
CA ALA A 476 -7.70 -5.82 18.83
C ALA A 476 -6.82 -7.08 18.82
N GLN A 477 -7.43 -8.28 18.84
CA GLN A 477 -6.72 -9.56 18.68
C GLN A 477 -6.19 -9.77 17.25
N SER A 478 -6.93 -9.34 16.21
CA SER A 478 -6.42 -9.33 14.82
C SER A 478 -5.17 -8.47 14.69
N TRP A 479 -5.20 -7.24 15.24
CA TRP A 479 -4.03 -6.37 15.30
C TRP A 479 -2.84 -7.00 16.03
N LEU A 480 -3.06 -7.63 17.21
CA LEU A 480 -1.99 -8.33 17.94
C LEU A 480 -1.32 -9.45 17.12
N ARG A 481 -2.11 -10.24 16.34
CA ARG A 481 -1.57 -11.27 15.44
C ARG A 481 -0.71 -10.70 14.31
N GLN A 482 -1.02 -9.49 13.85
CA GLN A 482 -0.41 -8.85 12.67
C GLN A 482 0.80 -7.94 13.02
N LEU A 483 1.06 -7.74 14.31
CA LEU A 483 2.29 -7.13 14.83
C LEU A 483 3.54 -8.00 14.52
N PRO A 484 4.74 -7.38 14.39
CA PRO A 484 5.99 -8.12 14.29
C PRO A 484 6.22 -9.06 15.48
N ALA A 485 6.90 -10.18 15.23
CA ALA A 485 7.28 -11.17 16.24
C ALA A 485 7.82 -10.51 17.53
N LYS A 486 7.33 -10.99 18.68
CA LYS A 486 7.47 -10.35 20.02
C LYS A 486 8.94 -9.96 20.33
N GLN A 487 9.92 -10.80 19.97
CA GLN A 487 11.36 -10.58 20.17
C GLN A 487 11.95 -9.42 19.34
N ARG A 488 11.31 -9.05 18.22
CA ARG A 488 11.65 -7.89 17.39
C ARG A 488 11.15 -6.59 18.03
N LEU A 489 9.98 -6.61 18.66
CA LEU A 489 9.40 -5.45 19.35
C LEU A 489 10.11 -5.13 20.68
N ARG A 490 10.58 -6.13 21.44
CA ARG A 490 11.13 -5.93 22.80
C ARG A 490 12.56 -5.34 22.81
N CYS A 491 12.85 -4.47 23.77
CA CYS A 491 14.20 -4.08 24.15
C CYS A 491 14.97 -5.24 24.81
N ASP A 492 16.29 -5.34 24.57
CA ASP A 492 17.14 -6.44 25.09
C ASP A 492 17.50 -6.28 26.59
N LEU A 493 17.31 -5.10 27.18
CA LEU A 493 17.57 -4.82 28.60
C LEU A 493 16.30 -4.71 29.46
N LEU A 494 15.23 -4.17 28.87
CA LEU A 494 13.90 -3.99 29.46
C LEU A 494 12.85 -4.68 28.57
N PRO A 495 12.63 -6.01 28.69
CA PRO A 495 11.75 -6.74 27.78
C PRO A 495 10.28 -6.29 27.77
N SER A 496 9.83 -5.56 28.79
CA SER A 496 8.50 -4.94 28.86
C SER A 496 8.37 -3.61 28.08
N GLN A 497 9.47 -3.12 27.49
CA GLN A 497 9.55 -1.83 26.81
C GLN A 497 9.91 -1.98 25.32
N PRO A 498 9.34 -1.16 24.42
CA PRO A 498 9.58 -1.26 22.98
C PRO A 498 11.03 -0.91 22.62
N ALA A 499 11.59 -1.60 21.63
CA ALA A 499 12.88 -1.28 21.04
C ALA A 499 12.77 -0.01 20.18
N ALA A 500 13.42 1.07 20.64
CA ALA A 500 13.42 2.37 19.98
C ALA A 500 14.74 2.66 19.25
N TRP A 501 15.83 2.08 19.75
CA TRP A 501 17.20 2.34 19.32
C TRP A 501 17.98 1.04 19.12
N VAL A 502 19.00 1.08 18.25
CA VAL A 502 20.03 0.03 18.15
C VAL A 502 21.41 0.62 18.38
N TYR A 503 22.14 0.07 19.36
CA TYR A 503 23.52 0.44 19.64
C TYR A 503 24.48 -0.51 18.91
N LYS A 504 25.19 -0.01 17.89
CA LYS A 504 26.03 -0.86 17.01
C LYS A 504 27.49 -1.04 17.46
N LYS A 505 27.99 -0.32 18.48
CA LYS A 505 29.41 -0.32 18.89
C LYS A 505 29.79 -1.52 19.79
N GLY A 506 29.79 -2.73 19.23
CA GLY A 506 30.18 -3.97 19.93
C GLY A 506 30.38 -5.16 18.98
N LYS A 507 30.56 -6.37 19.52
CA LYS A 507 30.58 -7.61 18.72
C LYS A 507 29.19 -8.03 18.21
N LYS A 508 28.13 -7.51 18.84
CA LYS A 508 26.73 -7.66 18.43
C LYS A 508 26.01 -6.32 18.65
N PRO A 509 25.03 -5.96 17.80
CA PRO A 509 24.12 -4.86 18.09
C PRO A 509 23.26 -5.19 19.32
N VAL A 510 22.81 -4.15 20.05
CA VAL A 510 21.89 -4.28 21.19
C VAL A 510 20.69 -3.35 20.98
N LYS A 511 19.47 -3.87 21.11
CA LYS A 511 18.21 -3.11 21.04
C LYS A 511 17.91 -2.45 22.39
N LEU A 512 17.72 -1.14 22.40
CA LEU A 512 17.43 -0.35 23.60
C LEU A 512 16.06 0.32 23.46
N SER A 513 15.30 0.39 24.55
CA SER A 513 14.09 1.23 24.63
C SER A 513 14.46 2.69 24.83
N LYS A 514 13.43 3.56 24.74
CA LYS A 514 13.53 5.00 24.99
C LYS A 514 14.21 5.23 26.37
N MET A 515 13.60 4.71 27.44
CA MET A 515 14.15 4.72 28.80
C MET A 515 15.55 4.09 28.93
N ALA A 516 15.79 2.93 28.31
CA ALA A 516 17.07 2.21 28.46
C ALA A 516 18.23 2.87 27.70
N ALA A 517 17.96 3.68 26.68
CA ALA A 517 18.96 4.52 26.06
C ALA A 517 19.34 5.68 26.97
N GLU A 518 18.36 6.43 27.47
CA GLU A 518 18.63 7.62 28.30
C GLU A 518 19.36 7.26 29.61
N GLU A 519 18.98 6.16 30.28
CA GLU A 519 19.66 5.70 31.50
C GLU A 519 21.12 5.25 31.27
N LEU A 520 21.47 4.83 30.05
CA LEU A 520 22.86 4.51 29.69
C LEU A 520 23.64 5.74 29.21
N VAL A 521 22.95 6.74 28.65
CA VAL A 521 23.53 8.02 28.20
C VAL A 521 23.80 8.95 29.39
N SER A 522 22.86 9.08 30.32
CA SER A 522 22.99 9.87 31.56
C SER A 522 24.19 9.40 32.40
N ARG A 523 24.33 8.07 32.56
CA ARG A 523 25.47 7.40 33.21
C ARG A 523 26.75 7.34 32.35
N LYS A 524 26.77 8.00 31.18
CA LYS A 524 27.92 8.06 30.24
C LYS A 524 28.46 6.68 29.79
N THR A 525 27.67 5.62 29.96
CA THR A 525 28.00 4.23 29.57
C THR A 525 27.85 4.03 28.06
N VAL A 526 26.88 4.73 27.47
CA VAL A 526 26.63 4.86 26.03
C VAL A 526 26.92 6.29 25.61
N ASN A 527 27.51 6.46 24.43
CA ASN A 527 27.55 7.76 23.76
C ASN A 527 26.48 7.76 22.65
N ALA A 528 25.58 8.74 22.69
CA ALA A 528 24.40 8.82 21.82
C ALA A 528 24.74 8.77 20.31
N LYS A 529 25.94 9.19 19.88
CA LYS A 529 26.35 9.13 18.46
C LYS A 529 26.52 7.72 17.88
N TYR A 530 26.35 6.68 18.71
CA TYR A 530 26.32 5.27 18.28
C TYR A 530 24.96 4.60 18.51
N LEU A 531 23.93 5.36 18.90
CA LEU A 531 22.53 4.97 18.81
C LEU A 531 22.03 5.33 17.41
N GLU A 532 21.39 4.36 16.76
CA GLU A 532 20.61 4.59 15.55
C GLU A 532 19.14 4.25 15.82
N LEU A 533 18.21 4.86 15.10
CA LEU A 533 16.79 4.51 15.20
C LEU A 533 16.58 3.03 14.86
N TYR A 534 15.75 2.34 15.66
CA TYR A 534 15.37 0.96 15.39
C TYR A 534 14.00 0.90 14.72
N HIS A 535 13.93 0.19 13.58
CA HIS A 535 12.71 0.03 12.78
C HIS A 535 12.07 -1.34 13.09
N THR A 536 10.94 -1.32 13.81
CA THR A 536 10.21 -2.53 14.24
C THR A 536 9.49 -3.25 13.10
N LYS A 537 8.99 -2.54 12.08
CA LYS A 537 8.49 -3.10 10.80
C LYS A 537 8.85 -2.13 9.65
N PRO A 538 10.07 -2.19 9.09
CA PRO A 538 10.47 -1.29 8.01
C PRO A 538 9.63 -1.56 6.75
N ILE A 539 8.99 -0.51 6.23
CA ILE A 539 8.35 -0.51 4.92
C ILE A 539 9.36 -0.02 3.89
N SER A 540 9.33 -0.59 2.68
CA SER A 540 10.15 -0.15 1.55
C SER A 540 9.26 -0.14 0.31
N ILE A 541 8.86 1.03 -0.16
CA ILE A 541 8.15 1.16 -1.43
C ILE A 541 9.18 1.01 -2.56
N GLU A 542 9.08 -0.08 -3.31
CA GLU A 542 9.82 -0.25 -4.55
C GLU A 542 9.08 0.49 -5.67
N VAL A 543 9.74 1.46 -6.31
CA VAL A 543 9.16 2.25 -7.40
C VAL A 543 9.29 1.44 -8.70
N THR A 544 8.24 0.70 -9.05
CA THR A 544 8.16 -0.14 -10.25
C THR A 544 7.80 0.71 -11.47
N ARG A 545 8.84 1.22 -12.14
CA ARG A 545 8.67 2.11 -13.32
C ARG A 545 8.28 1.33 -14.57
N TRP A 546 7.02 0.89 -14.60
CA TRP A 546 6.43 0.20 -15.73
C TRP A 546 5.19 0.94 -16.26
N ASP A 547 5.19 1.18 -17.56
CA ASP A 547 4.00 1.34 -18.39
C ASP A 547 4.31 0.52 -19.67
N PRO A 548 3.42 -0.38 -20.12
CA PRO A 548 3.66 -1.20 -21.32
C PRO A 548 3.87 -0.38 -22.60
N ILE A 549 3.44 0.89 -22.64
CA ILE A 549 3.54 1.76 -23.83
C ILE A 549 4.87 2.52 -23.85
N SER A 550 5.30 3.13 -22.74
CA SER A 550 6.58 3.87 -22.66
C SER A 550 7.78 2.99 -22.29
N GLY A 551 7.56 1.85 -21.62
CA GLY A 551 8.60 0.96 -21.07
C GLY A 551 9.37 0.12 -22.08
N GLY A 552 9.56 0.60 -23.31
CA GLY A 552 10.42 -0.02 -24.31
C GLY A 552 9.98 -1.38 -24.84
N ALA A 553 8.73 -1.81 -24.62
CA ALA A 553 8.24 -3.14 -25.02
C ALA A 553 8.41 -3.42 -26.52
N SER A 554 8.29 -2.39 -27.38
CA SER A 554 8.58 -2.47 -28.81
C SER A 554 10.06 -2.72 -29.10
N ALA A 555 10.98 -2.08 -28.38
CA ALA A 555 12.42 -2.29 -28.50
C ALA A 555 12.85 -3.66 -27.95
N VAL A 556 12.19 -4.17 -26.89
CA VAL A 556 12.40 -5.53 -26.36
C VAL A 556 11.90 -6.58 -27.35
N MET A 557 10.72 -6.40 -27.96
CA MET A 557 10.21 -7.29 -29.01
C MET A 557 11.08 -7.24 -30.26
N ALA A 558 11.54 -6.07 -30.70
CA ALA A 558 12.51 -5.93 -31.78
C ALA A 558 13.82 -6.67 -31.45
N THR A 559 14.40 -6.44 -30.27
CA THR A 559 15.61 -7.16 -29.82
C THR A 559 15.40 -8.68 -29.78
N ALA A 560 14.21 -9.16 -29.39
CA ALA A 560 13.90 -10.59 -29.39
C ALA A 560 13.81 -11.18 -30.81
N VAL A 561 13.28 -10.42 -31.78
CA VAL A 561 13.27 -10.79 -33.21
C VAL A 561 14.70 -10.74 -33.78
N ASP A 562 15.43 -9.64 -33.59
CA ASP A 562 16.81 -9.46 -34.04
C ASP A 562 17.76 -10.53 -33.44
N MET A 563 17.55 -10.92 -32.18
CA MET A 563 18.29 -12.02 -31.56
C MET A 563 17.84 -13.40 -32.07
N THR A 564 16.58 -13.59 -32.47
CA THR A 564 16.11 -14.83 -33.12
C THR A 564 16.76 -14.99 -34.50
N ASP A 565 16.81 -13.92 -35.29
CA ASP A 565 17.52 -13.89 -36.57
C ASP A 565 19.03 -14.02 -36.38
N SER A 566 19.59 -13.47 -35.30
CA SER A 566 21.01 -13.66 -34.96
C SER A 566 21.35 -15.10 -34.55
N ILE A 567 20.48 -15.78 -33.80
CA ILE A 567 20.63 -17.19 -33.43
C ILE A 567 20.48 -18.09 -34.66
N THR A 568 19.46 -17.83 -35.48
CA THR A 568 19.29 -18.52 -36.77
C THR A 568 20.53 -18.31 -37.65
N GLY A 569 21.05 -17.08 -37.71
CA GLY A 569 22.28 -16.73 -38.39
C GLY A 569 23.54 -17.40 -37.81
N MET A 570 23.63 -17.63 -36.50
CA MET A 570 24.73 -18.39 -35.89
C MET A 570 24.68 -19.89 -36.22
N VAL A 571 23.51 -20.43 -36.56
CA VAL A 571 23.36 -21.83 -37.01
C VAL A 571 23.55 -21.98 -38.52
N THR A 572 23.05 -21.04 -39.33
CA THR A 572 23.16 -21.11 -40.80
C THR A 572 24.52 -20.65 -41.32
N LYS A 573 25.08 -19.53 -40.84
CA LYS A 573 26.33 -18.97 -41.37
C LYS A 573 27.49 -19.97 -41.36
N PRO A 574 27.78 -20.73 -40.28
CA PRO A 574 28.87 -21.71 -40.32
C PRO A 574 28.68 -22.80 -41.39
N VAL A 575 27.43 -23.21 -41.65
CA VAL A 575 27.09 -24.20 -42.67
C VAL A 575 27.25 -23.62 -44.08
N ASP A 576 26.83 -22.38 -44.29
CA ASP A 576 26.89 -21.73 -45.60
C ASP A 576 28.30 -21.22 -45.94
N GLU A 577 29.07 -20.75 -44.95
CA GLU A 577 30.51 -20.46 -45.07
C GLU A 577 31.29 -21.73 -45.43
N TYR A 578 31.03 -22.85 -44.74
CA TYR A 578 31.62 -24.16 -45.05
C TYR A 578 31.23 -24.66 -46.45
N ARG A 579 29.98 -24.47 -46.89
CA ARG A 579 29.53 -24.75 -48.26
C ARG A 579 30.16 -23.80 -49.29
N HIS A 580 30.54 -22.60 -48.91
CA HIS A 580 31.28 -21.67 -49.76
C HIS A 580 32.74 -22.10 -49.89
N GLU A 581 33.39 -22.46 -48.78
CA GLU A 581 34.80 -22.85 -48.78
C GLU A 581 35.03 -24.23 -49.41
N GLN A 582 34.11 -25.19 -49.24
CA GLN A 582 34.10 -26.45 -50.02
C GLN A 582 34.11 -26.15 -51.53
N ARG A 583 33.20 -25.28 -52.00
CA ARG A 583 33.14 -24.86 -53.42
C ARG A 583 34.33 -24.00 -53.86
N ARG A 584 35.04 -23.34 -52.94
CA ARG A 584 36.29 -22.63 -53.22
C ARG A 584 37.44 -23.61 -53.41
N ARG A 585 37.64 -24.51 -52.45
CA ARG A 585 38.68 -25.57 -52.47
C ARG A 585 38.51 -26.52 -53.65
N GLU A 586 37.27 -26.81 -54.08
CA GLU A 586 37.01 -27.61 -55.28
C GLU A 586 37.40 -26.88 -56.59
N ARG A 587 37.24 -25.55 -56.64
CA ARG A 587 37.70 -24.72 -57.76
C ARG A 587 39.22 -24.52 -57.78
N GLU A 588 39.82 -24.35 -56.60
CA GLU A 588 41.27 -24.27 -56.41
C GLU A 588 41.93 -25.59 -56.85
N ARG A 589 41.49 -26.73 -56.31
CA ARG A 589 41.98 -28.08 -56.71
C ARG A 589 41.81 -28.37 -58.21
N LYS A 590 40.74 -27.86 -58.86
CA LYS A 590 40.55 -27.97 -60.32
C LYS A 590 41.47 -27.04 -61.14
N ARG A 591 41.96 -25.94 -60.56
CA ARG A 591 43.03 -25.12 -61.16
C ARG A 591 44.40 -25.77 -60.97
N ASP A 592 44.72 -26.19 -59.76
CA ASP A 592 46.07 -26.70 -59.42
C ASP A 592 46.42 -27.96 -60.23
N LEU A 593 45.43 -28.84 -60.47
CA LEU A 593 45.54 -30.01 -61.35
C LEU A 593 45.71 -29.68 -62.85
N SER A 594 45.49 -28.43 -63.26
CA SER A 594 45.70 -27.96 -64.64
C SER A 594 47.02 -27.19 -64.83
N SER A 595 47.56 -26.61 -63.76
CA SER A 595 48.82 -25.84 -63.78
C SER A 595 50.08 -26.64 -63.48
N SER A 596 49.97 -27.92 -63.06
CA SER A 596 51.11 -28.77 -62.74
C SER A 596 51.72 -29.51 -63.94
N GLN A 597 51.42 -29.10 -65.19
CA GLN A 597 52.00 -29.64 -66.42
C GLN A 597 52.42 -28.55 -67.43
N GLN A 598 53.25 -27.57 -67.02
CA GLN A 598 54.19 -26.93 -67.96
C GLN A 598 55.36 -26.18 -67.31
N ASN A 599 56.52 -26.32 -67.94
CA ASN A 599 57.75 -25.52 -67.93
C ASN A 599 58.55 -25.31 -66.63
N SER A 600 59.75 -25.91 -66.65
CA SER A 600 60.94 -25.60 -65.85
C SER A 600 61.88 -24.62 -66.57
N HIS A 601 62.91 -24.09 -65.85
CA HIS A 601 64.00 -23.21 -66.34
C HIS A 601 63.56 -21.81 -66.85
N HIS A 602 64.25 -20.68 -66.62
CA HIS A 602 65.68 -20.42 -66.42
C HIS A 602 65.90 -19.01 -65.77
N ASP A 603 67.16 -18.62 -65.56
CA ASP A 603 67.63 -17.48 -64.75
C ASP A 603 68.01 -16.17 -65.51
N LEU A 604 68.05 -15.06 -64.76
CA LEU A 604 68.82 -13.79 -64.92
C LEU A 604 68.40 -12.69 -65.96
N PRO A 605 68.81 -11.39 -65.79
CA PRO A 605 67.93 -10.23 -66.07
C PRO A 605 68.54 -8.99 -66.79
N LYS A 606 67.71 -8.00 -67.20
CA LYS A 606 68.02 -6.53 -67.17
C LYS A 606 66.88 -5.58 -67.64
N THR A 607 67.01 -4.29 -67.24
CA THR A 607 66.59 -3.00 -67.89
C THR A 607 65.13 -2.66 -68.26
N ASP A 608 64.70 -1.50 -67.72
CA ASP A 608 64.05 -0.33 -68.35
C ASP A 608 62.71 -0.40 -69.15
N GLY A 609 61.91 0.67 -68.99
CA GLY A 609 60.62 0.91 -69.66
C GLY A 609 59.41 0.38 -68.86
N GLY A 610 58.30 1.09 -68.63
CA GLY A 610 57.86 2.42 -69.09
C GLY A 610 56.81 2.33 -70.20
N GLY A 611 55.52 2.62 -69.99
CA GLY A 611 54.79 2.93 -68.74
C GLY A 611 53.44 3.60 -69.01
N ARG A 612 52.79 4.13 -67.95
CA ARG A 612 51.63 5.08 -67.95
C ARG A 612 50.30 4.57 -68.57
N ALA A 613 49.12 5.08 -68.21
CA ALA A 613 48.71 6.18 -67.29
C ALA A 613 47.50 5.70 -66.42
N SER A 614 46.98 6.40 -65.40
CA SER A 614 46.98 7.86 -65.18
C SER A 614 46.78 8.30 -63.71
N SER A 615 47.06 9.59 -63.48
CA SER A 615 46.89 10.45 -62.29
C SER A 615 47.01 11.91 -62.81
N PRO A 616 47.12 13.02 -62.03
CA PRO A 616 46.95 13.26 -60.59
C PRO A 616 46.13 14.55 -60.25
N SER A 617 46.29 15.12 -59.05
CA SER A 617 45.76 16.42 -58.56
C SER A 617 46.60 17.66 -58.99
N PRO A 618 46.07 18.88 -58.75
CA PRO A 618 46.75 19.95 -57.96
C PRO A 618 45.74 20.86 -57.17
N SER A 619 46.03 21.89 -56.35
CA SER A 619 47.16 22.37 -55.49
C SER A 619 46.71 23.57 -54.60
N HIS A 620 47.60 24.12 -53.72
CA HIS A 620 47.53 25.42 -52.98
C HIS A 620 46.63 25.57 -51.71
N ALA A 621 46.94 26.41 -50.69
CA ALA A 621 48.21 27.03 -50.23
C ALA A 621 48.15 27.71 -48.82
N SER A 622 49.32 27.81 -48.16
CA SER A 622 49.85 28.89 -47.26
C SER A 622 49.23 29.35 -45.90
N SER A 623 50.13 29.45 -44.89
CA SER A 623 50.18 30.39 -43.71
C SER A 623 49.13 30.26 -42.56
N GLY A 624 49.42 30.61 -41.29
CA GLY A 624 50.66 31.09 -40.62
C GLY A 624 50.47 31.51 -39.13
N LEU A 625 51.58 31.77 -38.40
CA LEU A 625 51.73 32.14 -36.95
C LEU A 625 51.30 31.05 -35.92
N THR A 626 51.93 30.77 -34.76
CA THR A 626 53.05 31.29 -33.92
C THR A 626 52.65 31.97 -32.59
N THR A 627 52.93 31.32 -31.44
CA THR A 627 53.47 31.92 -30.18
C THR A 627 53.87 30.81 -29.17
N THR A 628 54.79 31.12 -28.24
CA THR A 628 55.34 30.23 -27.19
C THR A 628 55.43 30.99 -25.84
N PRO A 629 55.54 30.31 -24.66
CA PRO A 629 56.83 29.86 -24.09
C PRO A 629 56.75 28.43 -23.46
N SER A 630 57.75 27.54 -23.35
CA SER A 630 59.23 27.55 -23.24
C SER A 630 59.81 27.48 -21.80
N THR A 631 60.21 26.28 -21.34
CA THR A 631 61.35 26.08 -20.40
C THR A 631 61.94 24.66 -20.43
N THR A 632 63.24 24.57 -20.79
CA THR A 632 64.30 23.64 -20.32
C THR A 632 64.01 22.20 -19.86
N THR A 633 64.32 21.25 -20.75
CA THR A 633 65.32 20.15 -20.58
C THR A 633 65.62 19.51 -19.21
N THR A 634 65.50 18.19 -19.15
CA THR A 634 66.56 17.26 -18.66
C THR A 634 66.46 15.92 -19.43
N THR A 635 67.53 15.10 -19.42
CA THR A 635 67.70 13.93 -20.30
C THR A 635 67.42 12.58 -19.62
N SER A 636 66.73 11.66 -20.31
CA SER A 636 66.78 10.21 -19.98
C SER A 636 66.37 9.29 -21.14
N ASP A 637 67.34 8.56 -21.67
CA ASP A 637 67.31 7.19 -22.23
C ASP A 637 65.99 6.62 -22.84
N PRO A 638 65.92 6.39 -24.17
CA PRO A 638 64.71 5.97 -24.87
C PRO A 638 64.50 4.44 -24.89
N ASN A 639 64.46 3.76 -23.73
CA ASN A 639 64.16 2.31 -23.70
C ASN A 639 63.46 1.77 -22.43
N LYS A 640 62.19 2.18 -22.21
CA LYS A 640 61.20 1.46 -21.36
C LYS A 640 59.78 2.08 -21.46
N PRO A 641 58.74 1.33 -21.85
CA PRO A 641 57.36 1.83 -21.78
C PRO A 641 56.85 1.88 -20.33
N LYS A 642 56.63 3.07 -19.77
CA LYS A 642 55.97 3.23 -18.46
C LYS A 642 54.46 3.00 -18.57
N GLN A 643 54.00 1.90 -17.97
CA GLN A 643 52.59 1.50 -17.96
C GLN A 643 51.74 2.42 -17.06
N ARG A 644 51.06 3.42 -17.63
CA ARG A 644 50.04 4.19 -16.90
C ARG A 644 48.81 3.30 -16.68
N SER A 645 48.43 3.06 -15.43
CA SER A 645 47.24 2.25 -15.11
C SER A 645 45.97 2.88 -15.69
N MET A 646 45.24 2.08 -16.47
CA MET A 646 44.01 2.49 -17.15
C MET A 646 42.96 3.06 -16.18
N ALA A 647 42.90 2.51 -14.96
CA ALA A 647 41.98 2.94 -13.91
C ALA A 647 42.14 4.42 -13.51
N GLY A 648 43.37 4.95 -13.51
CA GLY A 648 43.62 6.36 -13.19
C GLY A 648 43.10 7.32 -14.26
N THR A 649 43.19 6.93 -15.53
CA THR A 649 42.67 7.71 -16.66
C THR A 649 41.14 7.69 -16.69
N VAL A 650 40.53 6.53 -16.43
CA VAL A 650 39.06 6.39 -16.35
C VAL A 650 38.48 7.23 -15.21
N ALA A 651 39.05 7.15 -14.00
CA ALA A 651 38.58 7.92 -12.85
C ALA A 651 38.62 9.45 -13.09
N GLY A 652 39.69 9.94 -13.74
CA GLY A 652 39.83 11.36 -14.08
C GLY A 652 38.84 11.85 -15.16
N ALA A 653 38.39 10.97 -16.06
CA ALA A 653 37.40 11.30 -17.08
C ALA A 653 35.98 11.39 -16.47
N SER A 654 35.59 10.40 -15.66
CA SER A 654 34.26 10.36 -15.02
C SER A 654 33.96 11.58 -14.14
N ALA A 655 34.97 12.15 -13.48
CA ALA A 655 34.80 13.33 -12.64
C ALA A 655 34.45 14.60 -13.44
N LYS A 656 34.86 14.72 -14.71
CA LYS A 656 34.60 15.91 -15.53
C LYS A 656 33.23 15.89 -16.22
N SER A 657 32.72 14.74 -16.63
CA SER A 657 31.40 14.64 -17.28
C SER A 657 30.23 14.91 -16.32
N ILE A 658 30.37 14.56 -15.05
CA ILE A 658 29.35 14.81 -14.01
C ILE A 658 29.10 16.32 -13.78
N GLY A 659 30.09 17.19 -14.03
CA GLY A 659 29.97 18.63 -13.77
C GLY A 659 29.16 19.43 -14.79
N MET A 660 28.75 18.85 -15.93
CA MET A 660 28.05 19.56 -17.02
C MET A 660 26.59 19.16 -17.21
N ILE A 661 26.11 18.14 -16.49
CA ILE A 661 24.72 17.67 -16.57
C ILE A 661 24.08 17.89 -15.20
N GLY A 662 22.99 18.68 -15.15
CA GLY A 662 22.30 18.98 -13.90
C GLY A 662 21.88 17.71 -13.14
N PRO A 663 21.93 17.69 -11.80
CA PRO A 663 21.84 16.45 -11.02
C PRO A 663 20.57 15.63 -11.25
N ILE A 664 19.45 16.28 -11.62
CA ILE A 664 18.19 15.62 -11.99
C ILE A 664 18.35 14.81 -13.28
N ALA A 665 18.94 15.39 -14.33
CA ALA A 665 19.19 14.72 -15.61
C ALA A 665 20.23 13.59 -15.47
N ALA A 666 21.24 13.79 -14.60
CA ALA A 666 22.22 12.75 -14.27
C ALA A 666 21.57 11.53 -13.59
N LYS A 667 20.66 11.74 -12.62
CA LYS A 667 19.85 10.66 -12.03
C LYS A 667 19.00 9.95 -13.10
N GLY A 668 18.33 10.72 -13.95
CA GLY A 668 17.49 10.23 -15.05
C GLY A 668 18.23 9.24 -15.95
N MET A 669 19.39 9.64 -16.47
CA MET A 669 20.18 8.80 -17.39
C MET A 669 20.93 7.65 -16.72
N LEU A 670 21.52 7.86 -15.54
CA LEU A 670 22.47 6.89 -14.95
C LEU A 670 21.82 5.89 -13.99
N VAL A 671 20.64 6.19 -13.45
CA VAL A 671 19.96 5.33 -12.47
C VAL A 671 18.57 4.94 -12.97
N ASP A 672 17.76 5.93 -13.33
CA ASP A 672 16.33 5.73 -13.51
C ASP A 672 15.99 4.96 -14.80
N ILE A 673 16.60 5.31 -15.93
CA ILE A 673 16.38 4.60 -17.21
C ILE A 673 16.90 3.14 -17.16
N PRO A 674 18.15 2.84 -16.72
CA PRO A 674 18.63 1.46 -16.61
C PRO A 674 17.80 0.61 -15.64
N LEU A 675 17.29 1.19 -14.56
CA LEU A 675 16.44 0.48 -13.60
C LEU A 675 15.05 0.18 -14.18
N ALA A 676 14.43 1.12 -14.89
CA ALA A 676 13.15 0.89 -15.57
C ALA A 676 13.25 -0.24 -16.62
N ILE A 677 14.33 -0.25 -17.42
CA ILE A 677 14.61 -1.34 -18.38
C ILE A 677 14.80 -2.67 -17.64
N THR A 678 15.56 -2.68 -16.55
CA THR A 678 15.82 -3.89 -15.73
C THR A 678 14.53 -4.48 -15.17
N GLU A 679 13.69 -3.66 -14.53
CA GLU A 679 12.43 -4.11 -13.93
C GLU A 679 11.39 -4.49 -14.99
N GLY A 680 11.28 -3.75 -16.10
CA GLY A 680 10.38 -4.10 -17.19
C GLY A 680 10.73 -5.43 -17.87
N LEU A 681 12.02 -5.74 -18.04
CA LEU A 681 12.48 -7.05 -18.50
C LEU A 681 12.20 -8.15 -17.47
N LYS A 682 12.30 -7.84 -16.17
CA LYS A 682 12.04 -8.78 -15.07
C LYS A 682 10.55 -9.14 -14.93
N THR A 683 9.62 -8.23 -15.23
CA THR A 683 8.16 -8.47 -15.16
C THR A 683 7.59 -9.20 -16.37
N VAL A 684 8.14 -9.00 -17.58
CA VAL A 684 7.64 -9.58 -18.86
C VAL A 684 7.20 -11.04 -18.79
N PRO A 685 7.95 -12.00 -18.19
CA PRO A 685 7.53 -13.41 -18.11
C PRO A 685 6.22 -13.63 -17.32
N GLY A 686 5.95 -12.78 -16.33
CA GLY A 686 4.77 -12.87 -15.47
C GLY A 686 3.45 -12.70 -16.23
N HIS A 687 3.41 -11.80 -17.22
CA HIS A 687 2.22 -11.54 -18.03
C HIS A 687 1.77 -12.74 -18.89
N PHE A 688 2.63 -13.74 -19.07
CA PHE A 688 2.32 -15.00 -19.76
C PHE A 688 2.22 -16.20 -18.80
N GLY A 689 2.21 -15.96 -17.49
CA GLY A 689 2.06 -16.97 -16.44
C GLY A 689 3.36 -17.70 -16.04
N THR A 690 4.53 -17.22 -16.48
CA THR A 690 5.82 -17.79 -16.09
C THR A 690 6.29 -17.15 -14.78
N LYS A 691 6.79 -17.95 -13.83
CA LYS A 691 7.20 -17.44 -12.51
C LYS A 691 8.39 -16.48 -12.61
N VAL A 692 8.24 -15.30 -12.02
CA VAL A 692 9.31 -14.32 -11.76
C VAL A 692 9.77 -14.50 -10.30
N ARG A 693 11.07 -14.30 -10.01
CA ARG A 693 11.60 -14.32 -8.65
C ARG A 693 11.66 -12.90 -8.07
N ASN A 694 11.26 -12.74 -6.81
CA ASN A 694 11.67 -11.59 -6.01
C ASN A 694 13.11 -11.81 -5.48
N HIS A 695 13.88 -10.75 -5.35
CA HIS A 695 15.27 -10.76 -4.89
C HIS A 695 15.51 -9.92 -3.62
N GLY A 696 14.48 -9.19 -3.16
CA GLY A 696 14.51 -8.28 -2.02
C GLY A 696 14.77 -6.82 -2.44
N PRO A 697 14.38 -5.84 -1.59
CA PRO A 697 14.45 -4.43 -1.93
C PRO A 697 15.88 -3.88 -1.96
N VAL A 698 16.14 -3.01 -2.93
CA VAL A 698 17.32 -2.12 -2.90
C VAL A 698 17.05 -0.95 -1.97
N THR A 699 17.82 -0.87 -0.89
CA THR A 699 17.70 0.13 0.19
C THR A 699 19.00 0.91 0.41
N ASP A 700 20.15 0.30 0.11
CA ASP A 700 21.50 0.84 0.23
C ASP A 700 22.43 0.22 -0.85
N ALA A 701 23.69 0.65 -0.90
CA ALA A 701 24.66 0.14 -1.87
C ALA A 701 24.96 -1.37 -1.72
N LYS A 702 24.82 -1.91 -0.50
CA LYS A 702 25.09 -3.33 -0.21
C LYS A 702 23.95 -4.23 -0.71
N SER A 703 22.71 -3.85 -0.45
CA SER A 703 21.51 -4.51 -0.98
C SER A 703 21.44 -4.35 -2.50
N GLY A 704 21.78 -3.19 -3.05
CA GLY A 704 21.95 -2.98 -4.51
C GLY A 704 22.88 -4.00 -5.16
N ALA A 705 24.08 -4.20 -4.60
CA ALA A 705 25.02 -5.22 -5.07
C ALA A 705 24.52 -6.67 -4.87
N ALA A 706 23.81 -6.96 -3.77
CA ALA A 706 23.25 -8.28 -3.51
C ALA A 706 22.10 -8.64 -4.46
N VAL A 707 21.21 -7.68 -4.76
CA VAL A 707 20.11 -7.84 -5.73
C VAL A 707 20.66 -7.97 -7.15
N ALA A 708 21.70 -7.21 -7.52
CA ALA A 708 22.41 -7.37 -8.78
C ALA A 708 22.93 -8.80 -8.98
N GLY A 709 23.67 -9.34 -8.01
CA GLY A 709 24.20 -10.71 -8.08
C GLY A 709 23.11 -11.78 -8.16
N LYS A 710 22.01 -11.64 -7.40
CA LYS A 710 20.84 -12.54 -7.49
C LYS A 710 20.18 -12.48 -8.87
N THR A 711 19.90 -11.28 -9.38
CA THR A 711 19.19 -11.09 -10.66
C THR A 711 20.02 -11.63 -11.82
N PHE A 712 21.34 -11.41 -11.81
CA PHE A 712 22.24 -12.00 -12.79
C PHE A 712 22.24 -13.53 -12.74
N ALA A 713 22.52 -14.12 -11.57
CA ALA A 713 22.63 -15.57 -11.42
C ALA A 713 21.31 -16.29 -11.75
N PHE A 714 20.18 -15.84 -11.19
CA PHE A 714 18.88 -16.46 -11.46
C PHE A 714 18.32 -16.09 -12.83
N GLY A 715 18.64 -14.91 -13.38
CA GLY A 715 18.18 -14.49 -14.71
C GLY A 715 18.65 -15.42 -15.82
N PHE A 716 19.92 -15.83 -15.79
CA PHE A 716 20.46 -16.81 -16.73
C PHE A 716 19.99 -18.24 -16.43
N VAL A 717 19.99 -18.68 -15.16
CA VAL A 717 19.59 -20.04 -14.78
C VAL A 717 18.10 -20.30 -15.07
N ASP A 718 17.21 -19.41 -14.65
CA ASP A 718 15.77 -19.54 -14.90
C ASP A 718 15.44 -19.35 -16.38
N GLY A 719 16.12 -18.43 -17.08
CA GLY A 719 15.91 -18.20 -18.52
C GLY A 719 16.25 -19.45 -19.35
N LEU A 720 17.38 -20.10 -19.08
CA LEU A 720 17.76 -21.35 -19.72
C LEU A 720 16.86 -22.52 -19.28
N SER A 721 16.41 -22.53 -18.02
CA SER A 721 15.49 -23.57 -17.52
C SER A 721 14.11 -23.47 -18.16
N ASP A 722 13.53 -22.26 -18.29
CA ASP A 722 12.21 -22.05 -18.89
C ASP A 722 12.20 -22.36 -20.39
N LEU A 723 13.31 -22.14 -21.12
CA LEU A 723 13.45 -22.57 -22.53
C LEU A 723 13.19 -24.07 -22.71
N VAL A 724 13.53 -24.89 -21.71
CA VAL A 724 13.31 -26.35 -21.71
C VAL A 724 12.01 -26.73 -21.01
N MET A 725 11.66 -26.07 -19.91
CA MET A 725 10.54 -26.44 -19.03
C MET A 725 9.18 -25.91 -19.49
N GLU A 726 9.08 -24.72 -20.10
CA GLU A 726 7.80 -24.22 -20.61
C GLU A 726 7.25 -25.06 -21.78
N PRO A 727 8.06 -25.58 -22.74
CA PRO A 727 7.62 -26.59 -23.70
C PRO A 727 7.01 -27.84 -23.05
N VAL A 728 7.63 -28.34 -21.98
CA VAL A 728 7.16 -29.55 -21.26
C VAL A 728 5.86 -29.26 -20.51
N ARG A 729 5.80 -28.15 -19.74
CA ARG A 729 4.57 -27.69 -19.08
C ARG A 729 3.44 -27.45 -20.08
N GLY A 730 3.77 -26.91 -21.25
CA GLY A 730 2.87 -26.73 -22.38
C GLY A 730 2.34 -28.06 -22.93
N ALA A 731 3.22 -29.04 -23.15
CA ALA A 731 2.83 -30.37 -23.61
C ALA A 731 1.85 -31.04 -22.63
N SER A 732 2.14 -30.97 -21.32
CA SER A 732 1.28 -31.54 -20.26
C SER A 732 -0.08 -30.84 -20.09
N SER A 733 -0.25 -29.60 -20.59
CA SER A 733 -1.47 -28.79 -20.40
C SER A 733 -2.28 -28.55 -21.70
N GLY A 734 -1.71 -28.81 -22.87
CA GLY A 734 -2.39 -28.61 -24.15
C GLY A 734 -1.86 -29.43 -25.33
N GLY A 735 -1.16 -30.54 -25.07
CA GLY A 735 -0.60 -31.41 -26.10
C GLY A 735 0.39 -30.66 -27.02
N ALA A 736 0.44 -31.03 -28.30
CA ALA A 736 1.34 -30.40 -29.27
C ALA A 736 1.15 -28.88 -29.40
N VAL A 737 -0.09 -28.39 -29.38
CA VAL A 737 -0.40 -26.95 -29.43
C VAL A 737 0.06 -26.23 -28.16
N GLY A 738 -0.10 -26.88 -27.00
CA GLY A 738 0.46 -26.40 -25.73
C GLY A 738 1.98 -26.37 -25.74
N ALA A 739 2.65 -27.39 -26.29
CA ALA A 739 4.10 -27.45 -26.41
C ALA A 739 4.67 -26.30 -27.26
N VAL A 740 4.05 -26.01 -28.42
CA VAL A 740 4.44 -24.88 -29.27
C VAL A 740 4.25 -23.53 -28.55
N LYS A 741 3.15 -23.35 -27.81
CA LYS A 741 2.97 -22.17 -26.94
C LYS A 741 4.05 -22.10 -25.85
N GLY A 742 4.45 -23.24 -25.30
CA GLY A 742 5.54 -23.37 -24.33
C GLY A 742 6.91 -22.97 -24.88
N VAL A 743 7.24 -23.31 -26.14
CA VAL A 743 8.46 -22.83 -26.82
C VAL A 743 8.47 -21.31 -26.91
N GLY A 744 7.35 -20.70 -27.33
CA GLY A 744 7.21 -19.24 -27.37
C GLY A 744 7.44 -18.58 -26.00
N LYS A 745 6.81 -19.11 -24.94
CA LYS A 745 7.04 -18.63 -23.56
C LYS A 745 8.48 -18.80 -23.11
N GLY A 746 9.10 -19.95 -23.38
CA GLY A 746 10.48 -20.25 -23.01
C GLY A 746 11.48 -19.30 -23.65
N ALA A 747 11.33 -19.01 -24.95
CA ALA A 747 12.18 -18.06 -25.66
C ALA A 747 12.02 -16.62 -25.13
N VAL A 748 10.79 -16.16 -24.90
CA VAL A 748 10.52 -14.84 -24.29
C VAL A 748 11.09 -14.77 -22.87
N SER A 749 10.93 -15.82 -22.06
CA SER A 749 11.48 -15.88 -20.70
C SER A 749 13.02 -15.82 -20.70
N LEU A 750 13.68 -16.52 -21.63
CA LEU A 750 15.15 -16.46 -21.77
C LEU A 750 15.64 -15.04 -22.08
N VAL A 751 15.08 -14.37 -23.10
CA VAL A 751 15.50 -13.01 -23.47
C VAL A 751 15.22 -12.02 -22.33
N ALA A 752 14.02 -12.08 -21.75
CA ALA A 752 13.60 -11.20 -20.68
C ALA A 752 14.44 -11.37 -19.40
N LYS A 753 14.59 -12.60 -18.91
CA LYS A 753 15.33 -12.89 -17.66
C LYS A 753 16.83 -12.69 -17.78
N SER A 754 17.46 -13.06 -18.91
CA SER A 754 18.88 -12.81 -19.14
C SER A 754 19.18 -11.31 -19.35
N GLY A 755 18.31 -10.60 -20.07
CA GLY A 755 18.37 -9.14 -20.22
C GLY A 755 18.27 -8.41 -18.87
N ALA A 756 17.28 -8.76 -18.04
CA ALA A 756 17.15 -8.24 -16.68
C ALA A 756 18.38 -8.55 -15.81
N GLY A 757 18.98 -9.73 -15.97
CA GLY A 757 20.24 -10.10 -15.33
C GLY A 757 21.41 -9.19 -15.74
N MET A 758 21.55 -8.91 -17.04
CA MET A 758 22.62 -8.07 -17.60
C MET A 758 22.48 -6.59 -17.21
N PHE A 759 21.31 -5.98 -17.40
CA PHE A 759 21.09 -4.59 -17.00
C PHE A 759 21.11 -4.42 -15.47
N GLY A 760 20.63 -5.42 -14.73
CA GLY A 760 20.63 -5.43 -13.27
C GLY A 760 22.02 -5.35 -12.63
N LEU A 761 23.07 -5.87 -13.29
CA LEU A 761 24.46 -5.71 -12.82
C LEU A 761 24.90 -4.24 -12.72
N PHE A 762 24.32 -3.34 -13.53
CA PHE A 762 24.60 -1.92 -13.48
C PHE A 762 23.52 -1.12 -12.72
N ALA A 763 22.25 -1.45 -12.93
CA ALA A 763 21.12 -0.69 -12.41
C ALA A 763 20.99 -0.77 -10.88
N TYR A 764 20.97 -1.97 -10.30
CA TYR A 764 20.72 -2.13 -8.85
C TYR A 764 21.85 -1.56 -7.97
N PRO A 765 23.16 -1.70 -8.29
CA PRO A 765 24.22 -1.06 -7.51
C PRO A 765 24.15 0.47 -7.61
N SER A 766 23.86 1.01 -8.81
CA SER A 766 23.70 2.45 -9.03
C SER A 766 22.52 3.02 -8.25
N ALA A 767 21.38 2.32 -8.23
CA ALA A 767 20.22 2.66 -7.41
C ALA A 767 20.54 2.58 -5.90
N GLY A 768 21.26 1.55 -5.46
CA GLY A 768 21.69 1.40 -4.07
C GLY A 768 22.64 2.52 -3.61
N ILE A 769 23.57 2.94 -4.46
CA ILE A 769 24.45 4.09 -4.24
C ILE A 769 23.63 5.38 -4.17
N ALA A 770 22.70 5.60 -5.11
CA ALA A 770 21.81 6.76 -5.11
C ALA A 770 20.96 6.85 -3.83
N LYS A 771 20.37 5.75 -3.37
CA LYS A 771 19.64 5.69 -2.08
C LYS A 771 20.54 5.93 -0.88
N SER A 772 21.78 5.42 -0.90
CA SER A 772 22.78 5.68 0.16
C SER A 772 23.13 7.17 0.25
N ILE A 773 23.30 7.84 -0.89
CA ILE A 773 23.56 9.29 -0.98
C ILE A 773 22.32 10.08 -0.54
N ARG A 774 21.11 9.72 -1.02
CA ARG A 774 19.85 10.36 -0.56
C ARG A 774 19.75 10.28 0.95
N THR A 775 19.95 9.10 1.53
CA THR A 775 19.89 8.84 2.98
C THR A 775 20.92 9.63 3.78
N ALA A 776 22.12 9.87 3.23
CA ALA A 776 23.14 10.68 3.90
C ALA A 776 22.77 12.18 3.94
N VAL A 777 22.16 12.71 2.88
CA VAL A 777 21.72 14.12 2.79
C VAL A 777 20.41 14.33 3.54
N HIS A 778 19.37 13.59 3.15
CA HIS A 778 18.01 13.67 3.65
C HIS A 778 17.94 12.94 5.00
N SER A 779 17.87 13.74 6.06
CA SER A 779 18.10 13.33 7.44
C SER A 779 17.37 14.19 8.47
N GLY A 780 16.53 15.14 8.04
CA GLY A 780 15.76 16.03 8.91
C GLY A 780 14.73 15.24 9.72
N THR A 781 13.90 14.45 9.05
CA THR A 781 12.87 13.58 9.64
C THR A 781 13.45 12.68 10.71
N ARG A 782 14.57 12.00 10.40
CA ARG A 782 15.22 11.09 11.36
C ARG A 782 15.80 11.83 12.58
N LYS A 783 16.27 13.07 12.44
CA LYS A 783 16.71 13.91 13.57
C LYS A 783 15.52 14.35 14.45
N VAL A 784 14.40 14.71 13.84
CA VAL A 784 13.16 15.10 14.56
C VAL A 784 12.60 13.91 15.35
N VAL A 785 12.46 12.74 14.71
CA VAL A 785 12.01 11.50 15.37
C VAL A 785 12.98 11.07 16.48
N ALA A 786 14.29 11.18 16.26
CA ALA A 786 15.30 10.90 17.28
C ALA A 786 15.16 11.83 18.51
N LYS A 787 14.99 13.14 18.29
CA LYS A 787 14.76 14.11 19.37
C LYS A 787 13.49 13.78 20.17
N ALA A 788 12.40 13.41 19.49
CA ALA A 788 11.16 13.03 20.15
C ALA A 788 11.30 11.74 20.99
N LYS A 789 12.01 10.73 20.47
CA LYS A 789 12.27 9.46 21.21
C LYS A 789 13.18 9.66 22.43
N HIS A 790 14.13 10.61 22.38
CA HIS A 790 14.90 11.02 23.57
C HIS A 790 14.00 11.72 24.60
N ALA A 791 13.23 12.74 24.20
CA ALA A 791 12.36 13.50 25.11
C ALA A 791 11.29 12.63 25.80
N GLU A 792 10.71 11.66 25.09
CA GLU A 792 9.84 10.66 25.71
C GLU A 792 10.59 9.71 26.66
N GLY A 793 11.82 9.32 26.32
CA GLY A 793 12.68 8.51 27.20
C GLY A 793 13.03 9.22 28.51
N GLU A 794 13.36 10.51 28.45
CA GLU A 794 13.59 11.38 29.62
C GLU A 794 12.32 11.51 30.47
N TRP A 795 11.17 11.82 29.84
CA TRP A 795 9.88 11.94 30.53
C TRP A 795 9.44 10.65 31.23
N LEU A 796 9.62 9.48 30.59
CA LEU A 796 9.31 8.19 31.20
C LEU A 796 10.17 7.89 32.44
N LEU A 797 11.46 8.26 32.42
CA LEU A 797 12.34 8.11 33.58
C LEU A 797 11.96 9.08 34.72
N LEU A 798 11.59 10.31 34.40
CA LEU A 798 11.17 11.32 35.39
C LEU A 798 9.81 11.01 36.02
N GLY A 799 8.83 10.58 35.22
CA GLY A 799 7.44 10.38 35.65
C GLY A 799 7.15 9.03 36.30
N GLY A 800 7.99 8.00 36.08
CA GLY A 800 7.76 6.65 36.60
C GLY A 800 9.01 5.86 37.00
N GLY A 801 10.21 6.41 36.82
CA GLY A 801 11.46 5.69 37.09
C GLY A 801 11.69 4.49 36.17
N LEU A 802 12.58 3.58 36.59
CA LEU A 802 12.73 2.28 35.94
C LEU A 802 11.61 1.31 36.40
N PRO A 803 11.25 0.28 35.59
CA PRO A 803 10.25 -0.69 36.00
C PRO A 803 10.55 -1.33 37.38
N PRO A 804 9.53 -1.59 38.20
CA PRO A 804 9.71 -2.09 39.57
C PRO A 804 10.67 -3.28 39.67
N GLY A 805 11.64 -3.19 40.59
CA GLY A 805 12.70 -4.19 40.78
C GLY A 805 13.90 -4.06 39.85
N VAL A 806 13.96 -3.08 38.94
CA VAL A 806 15.13 -2.83 38.07
C VAL A 806 15.89 -1.59 38.53
N ARG A 807 17.19 -1.73 38.86
CA ARG A 807 18.08 -0.60 39.15
C ARG A 807 18.95 -0.26 37.94
N GLY A 808 19.35 1.00 37.82
CA GLY A 808 20.19 1.47 36.70
C GLY A 808 21.55 0.79 36.60
N GLU A 809 22.12 0.38 37.73
CA GLU A 809 23.38 -0.37 37.80
C GLU A 809 23.24 -1.78 37.20
N ASP A 810 22.10 -2.44 37.45
CA ASP A 810 21.80 -3.75 36.86
C ASP A 810 21.65 -3.66 35.33
N LEU A 811 21.12 -2.54 34.81
CA LEU A 811 21.06 -2.26 33.37
C LEU A 811 22.44 -2.05 32.75
N VAL A 812 23.33 -1.28 33.40
CA VAL A 812 24.72 -1.10 32.97
C VAL A 812 25.46 -2.44 32.95
N GLY A 813 25.30 -3.27 33.99
CA GLY A 813 25.87 -4.61 34.05
C GLY A 813 25.40 -5.51 32.90
N ARG A 814 24.08 -5.61 32.68
CA ARG A 814 23.47 -6.38 31.58
C ARG A 814 23.96 -5.89 30.21
N PHE A 815 24.02 -4.59 29.99
CA PHE A 815 24.51 -3.98 28.74
C PHE A 815 25.96 -4.35 28.45
N LEU A 816 26.85 -4.27 29.45
CA LEU A 816 28.26 -4.60 29.29
C LEU A 816 28.49 -6.10 29.02
N LEU A 817 27.64 -6.99 29.54
CA LEU A 817 27.65 -8.43 29.24
C LEU A 817 27.22 -8.71 27.79
N LEU A 818 26.08 -8.16 27.35
CA LEU A 818 25.58 -8.30 25.97
C LEU A 818 26.60 -7.77 24.96
N ARG A 819 27.17 -6.58 25.20
CA ARG A 819 28.17 -5.95 24.33
C ARG A 819 29.47 -6.78 24.20
N LYS A 820 29.84 -7.51 25.26
CA LYS A 820 30.97 -8.46 25.26
C LYS A 820 30.64 -9.82 24.61
N GLY A 821 29.37 -10.07 24.27
CA GLY A 821 28.90 -11.31 23.65
C GLY A 821 28.68 -12.46 24.63
N LYS A 822 28.85 -12.24 25.94
CA LYS A 822 28.53 -13.24 26.97
C LYS A 822 27.03 -13.16 27.27
N ARG A 823 26.23 -14.10 26.73
CA ARG A 823 24.98 -14.48 27.40
C ARG A 823 25.37 -15.02 28.77
N GLY A 824 24.76 -14.52 29.84
CA GLY A 824 24.88 -15.15 31.15
C GLY A 824 24.27 -16.55 31.07
N ARG A 825 25.00 -17.55 31.58
CA ARG A 825 24.32 -18.66 32.26
C ARG A 825 23.78 -18.11 33.57
N GLU A 826 22.62 -18.61 33.98
CA GLU A 826 21.86 -18.19 35.16
C GLU A 826 21.39 -16.72 35.11
N GLY A 827 20.06 -16.54 35.00
CA GLY A 827 19.38 -15.37 35.52
C GLY A 827 18.84 -15.70 36.92
N PRO A 828 18.78 -14.73 37.85
CA PRO A 828 18.07 -14.93 39.12
C PRO A 828 16.58 -15.17 38.84
N ARG A 829 15.96 -16.09 39.59
CA ARG A 829 14.51 -16.30 39.56
C ARG A 829 13.79 -15.10 40.21
N LEU A 830 12.80 -14.54 39.51
CA LEU A 830 11.84 -13.51 39.95
C LEU A 830 10.52 -13.72 39.18
#